data_AF-A0ABD0Z5N5-F1
#
_entry.id   AF-A0ABD0Z5N5-F1
#
_cell.length_a   1.000
_cell.length_b   1.000
_cell.length_c   1.000
_cell.angle_alpha   90.00
_cell.angle_beta   90.00
_cell.angle_gamma   90.00
#
_symmetry.space_group_name_H-M   'P 1'
#
loop_
_entity.id
_entity.type
_entity.pdbx_description
1 polymer ?
#
loop_
_entity_poly.entity_id
_entity_poly.type
_entity_poly.pdbx_seq_one_letter_code
_entity_poly.pdbx_strand_id
1 'polypeptide(L)'
;MFRSRSWFGGGLWRNKNPHSLEHLKYLHNVLSKNQIVSENNRGLLVETLRSIAEILIWGDQNDSSVFDFFLEKNMLSFFLNILKQKCGSYVCVQLLQTLNILFENIRSETSLYYLLSNNHVNLIIVHKFDFSDEEVMAYYISFLKTLSLKLNGHTIHFFYNDNTNDFPLYTEAIKFFKHPESMVRIAVRTLTLNVYRVQDASMLRFIRNKTAVPYFSNLVWFIGNHVLELDTCVRNDADHQSQTRLSDLVAEHLDHLHYLTDILNLNIEALNDVLIDHLLNKLFVPLYIFSLLPPHSNAIKEGNTRVSSVVSLFLLSQVFLISRQQPLVQDLAHIILRGTSVNGENSSVLAQAAPVFVAPTKTLEESLDCDHVLTSGAGNLGFYYNNLNITDEEKEQMLAQEAPKIFLDVIVNSLDCTENDYSALFALCLLYAISHNAGISPDLLDGLLIPSSNPEQKPRYTSWLVQKLINIITLSCQLGCKVRLVTLELTISLLLRLTLKDRVSLLTDAHLAAVLAAREESTSLLRNYYKREDIFGDMFESEDEELRKKPLNVEWLMMDSNILLPPTGTPLTGIEFNKRLPCGEVERARRAIRVFLLVRDLCLKLSGEKETQLPLTNRNDCVQSNAVLDLTNSDLLSCNVIGPDGVRNHRFLVVESNQIMLVVPVPGQLGFGQPTLSALLHDLDVTADKQDVKSLYISAKYTTAGPMVNTRFIFDDSIRCMAAQQR
;
A
#
# COMPACT_ATOMS: atom_id res chain seq x y z
N MET A 1 -22.80 -14.67 -23.87
CA MET A 1 -23.04 -14.97 -25.30
C MET A 1 -22.63 -16.41 -25.59
N PHE A 2 -23.50 -17.40 -25.39
CA PHE A 2 -23.27 -18.76 -25.89
C PHE A 2 -24.62 -19.43 -26.21
N ARG A 3 -24.86 -19.72 -27.49
CA ARG A 3 -25.98 -20.54 -27.98
C ARG A 3 -25.56 -22.01 -27.86
N SER A 4 -26.21 -22.79 -27.00
CA SER A 4 -26.06 -24.24 -26.95
C SER A 4 -26.79 -24.89 -28.13
N ARG A 5 -26.10 -25.72 -28.91
CA ARG A 5 -26.70 -26.57 -29.95
C ARG A 5 -27.50 -27.69 -29.28
N SER A 6 -28.82 -27.69 -29.50
CA SER A 6 -29.76 -28.71 -29.05
C SER A 6 -29.56 -30.02 -29.81
N TRP A 7 -29.15 -31.08 -29.10
CA TRP A 7 -29.23 -32.46 -29.57
C TRP A 7 -30.34 -33.19 -28.79
N PHE A 8 -31.61 -32.91 -29.12
CA PHE A 8 -32.74 -33.70 -28.63
C PHE A 8 -33.60 -34.17 -29.81
N GLY A 9 -33.43 -35.44 -30.18
CA GLY A 9 -34.42 -36.22 -30.91
C GLY A 9 -35.22 -37.06 -29.91
N GLY A 10 -36.55 -37.12 -30.10
CA GLY A 10 -37.47 -37.98 -29.34
C GLY A 10 -38.41 -37.20 -28.42
N GLY A 11 -39.63 -36.93 -28.90
CA GLY A 11 -40.65 -36.19 -28.18
C GLY A 11 -41.34 -37.03 -27.09
N LEU A 12 -41.54 -36.41 -25.92
CA LEU A 12 -42.81 -36.46 -25.18
C LEU A 12 -42.94 -35.47 -24.01
N TRP A 13 -41.94 -34.61 -23.73
CA TRP A 13 -42.05 -33.58 -22.68
C TRP A 13 -41.33 -32.29 -23.08
N ARG A 14 -41.97 -31.45 -23.91
CA ARG A 14 -41.57 -30.04 -24.07
C ARG A 14 -42.45 -29.19 -23.15
N ASN A 15 -42.07 -29.06 -21.87
CA ASN A 15 -42.63 -28.00 -21.05
C ASN A 15 -42.15 -26.66 -21.61
N LYS A 16 -43.10 -25.78 -21.98
CA LYS A 16 -42.81 -24.49 -22.64
C LYS A 16 -42.19 -23.45 -21.70
N ASN A 17 -42.25 -23.66 -20.38
CA ASN A 17 -41.60 -22.78 -19.41
C ASN A 17 -40.46 -23.53 -18.70
N PRO A 18 -39.18 -23.19 -18.99
CA PRO A 18 -38.03 -23.82 -18.34
C PRO A 18 -37.99 -23.54 -16.83
N HIS A 19 -38.58 -22.44 -16.37
CA HIS A 19 -38.68 -22.09 -14.95
C HIS A 19 -40.09 -22.39 -14.43
N SER A 20 -40.40 -23.68 -14.26
CA SER A 20 -41.70 -24.11 -13.75
C SER A 20 -41.59 -25.28 -12.78
N LEU A 21 -42.50 -25.36 -11.80
CA LEU A 21 -42.60 -26.46 -10.86
C LEU A 21 -42.75 -27.82 -11.57
N GLU A 22 -43.51 -27.87 -12.66
CA GLU A 22 -43.67 -29.10 -13.47
C GLU A 22 -42.35 -29.53 -14.12
N HIS A 23 -41.50 -28.58 -14.55
CA HIS A 23 -40.16 -28.93 -15.02
C HIS A 23 -39.27 -29.43 -13.87
N LEU A 24 -39.34 -28.83 -12.69
CA LEU A 24 -38.61 -29.33 -11.51
C LEU A 24 -39.03 -30.77 -11.13
N LYS A 25 -40.33 -31.09 -11.17
CA LYS A 25 -40.85 -32.46 -10.97
C LYS A 25 -40.26 -33.45 -11.99
N TYR A 26 -40.14 -33.03 -13.25
CA TYR A 26 -39.49 -33.83 -14.29
C TYR A 26 -38.00 -34.06 -13.96
N LEU A 27 -37.25 -33.01 -13.60
CA LEU A 27 -35.83 -33.11 -13.27
C LEU A 27 -35.60 -33.98 -12.02
N HIS A 28 -36.47 -33.91 -11.01
CA HIS A 28 -36.48 -34.83 -9.88
C HIS A 28 -36.59 -36.30 -10.31
N ASN A 29 -37.47 -36.60 -11.27
CA ASN A 29 -37.61 -37.96 -11.81
C ASN A 29 -36.36 -38.40 -12.60
N VAL A 30 -35.68 -37.48 -13.29
CA VAL A 30 -34.41 -37.76 -13.96
C VAL A 30 -33.33 -38.13 -12.94
N LEU A 31 -33.16 -37.35 -11.87
CA LEU A 31 -32.21 -37.66 -10.79
C LEU A 31 -32.55 -38.99 -10.10
N SER A 32 -33.83 -39.23 -9.80
CA SER A 32 -34.29 -40.45 -9.13
C SER A 32 -33.99 -41.71 -9.93
N LYS A 33 -34.01 -41.63 -11.27
CA LYS A 33 -33.67 -42.75 -12.18
C LYS A 33 -32.18 -42.93 -12.42
N ASN A 34 -31.37 -41.90 -12.18
CA ASN A 34 -29.93 -41.88 -12.48
C ASN A 34 -29.11 -41.64 -11.21
N GLN A 35 -29.35 -42.44 -10.17
CA GLN A 35 -28.67 -42.25 -8.88
C GLN A 35 -27.18 -42.61 -8.92
N ILE A 36 -26.78 -43.53 -9.81
CA ILE A 36 -25.38 -43.96 -9.96
C ILE A 36 -24.75 -43.22 -11.14
N VAL A 37 -23.61 -42.56 -10.90
CA VAL A 37 -22.86 -41.84 -11.92
C VAL A 37 -22.07 -42.81 -12.80
N SER A 38 -22.17 -42.62 -14.11
CA SER A 38 -21.43 -43.35 -15.14
C SER A 38 -20.99 -42.39 -16.24
N GLU A 39 -20.04 -42.83 -17.07
CA GLU A 39 -19.59 -42.06 -18.24
C GLU A 39 -20.72 -41.67 -19.20
N ASN A 40 -21.78 -42.49 -19.29
CA ASN A 40 -22.89 -42.27 -20.20
C ASN A 40 -23.93 -41.27 -19.68
N ASN A 41 -24.03 -41.07 -18.36
CA ASN A 41 -25.06 -40.19 -17.76
C ASN A 41 -24.49 -38.95 -17.06
N ARG A 42 -23.16 -38.83 -16.90
CA ARG A 42 -22.53 -37.67 -16.23
C ARG A 42 -22.92 -36.31 -16.82
N GLY A 43 -22.97 -36.20 -18.15
CA GLY A 43 -23.37 -34.96 -18.82
C GLY A 43 -24.86 -34.62 -18.60
N LEU A 44 -25.73 -35.64 -18.60
CA LEU A 44 -27.15 -35.47 -18.29
C LEU A 44 -27.35 -35.01 -16.84
N LEU A 45 -26.64 -35.62 -15.90
CA LEU A 45 -26.72 -35.27 -14.48
C LEU A 45 -26.27 -33.84 -14.22
N VAL A 46 -25.12 -33.44 -14.76
CA VAL A 46 -24.61 -32.05 -14.67
C VAL A 46 -25.63 -31.05 -15.19
N GLU A 47 -26.19 -31.28 -16.38
CA GLU A 47 -27.17 -30.36 -16.97
C GLU A 47 -28.48 -30.33 -16.17
N THR A 48 -28.88 -31.47 -15.60
CA THR A 48 -30.06 -31.58 -14.74
C THR A 48 -29.87 -30.76 -13.47
N LEU A 49 -28.69 -30.84 -12.83
CA LEU A 49 -28.36 -30.10 -11.61
C LEU A 49 -28.29 -28.60 -11.88
N ARG A 50 -27.67 -28.20 -12.99
CA ARG A 50 -27.62 -26.81 -13.46
C ARG A 50 -29.02 -26.24 -13.68
N SER A 51 -29.88 -26.98 -14.38
CA SER A 51 -31.28 -26.60 -14.60
C SER A 51 -32.06 -26.47 -13.28
N ILE A 52 -31.83 -27.37 -12.32
CA ILE A 52 -32.46 -27.27 -10.99
C ILE A 52 -32.03 -25.98 -10.30
N ALA A 53 -30.74 -25.63 -10.30
CA ALA A 53 -30.27 -24.39 -9.68
C ALA A 53 -30.86 -23.14 -10.35
N GLU A 54 -30.95 -23.10 -11.69
CA GLU A 54 -31.61 -22.00 -12.42
C GLU A 54 -33.09 -21.85 -12.03
N ILE A 55 -33.82 -22.97 -11.91
CA ILE A 55 -35.22 -22.97 -11.48
C ILE A 55 -35.33 -22.48 -10.03
N LEU A 56 -34.43 -22.88 -9.14
CA LEU A 56 -34.42 -22.43 -7.74
C LEU A 56 -34.13 -20.92 -7.64
N ILE A 57 -33.13 -20.40 -8.36
CA ILE A 57 -32.82 -18.96 -8.35
C ILE A 57 -34.00 -18.14 -8.86
N TRP A 58 -34.71 -18.63 -9.88
CA TRP A 58 -35.92 -17.99 -10.39
C TRP A 58 -37.08 -18.12 -9.39
N GLY A 59 -37.31 -19.31 -8.85
CA GLY A 59 -38.37 -19.61 -7.87
C GLY A 59 -38.24 -18.79 -6.59
N ASP A 60 -37.01 -18.53 -6.14
CA ASP A 60 -36.70 -17.73 -4.94
C ASP A 60 -37.37 -16.34 -4.97
N GLN A 61 -37.49 -15.79 -6.19
CA GLN A 61 -37.97 -14.43 -6.42
C GLN A 61 -39.40 -14.38 -6.97
N ASN A 62 -39.90 -15.49 -7.52
CA ASN A 62 -41.14 -15.47 -8.31
C ASN A 62 -42.17 -16.53 -7.89
N ASP A 63 -41.78 -17.65 -7.31
CA ASP A 63 -42.68 -18.77 -6.99
C ASP A 63 -42.15 -19.65 -5.84
N SER A 64 -42.68 -19.45 -4.62
CA SER A 64 -42.29 -20.21 -3.43
C SER A 64 -42.59 -21.72 -3.53
N SER A 65 -43.58 -22.12 -4.36
CA SER A 65 -43.97 -23.53 -4.48
C SER A 65 -42.86 -24.41 -5.07
N VAL A 66 -41.92 -23.80 -5.80
CA VAL A 66 -40.71 -24.44 -6.31
C VAL A 66 -39.81 -24.89 -5.15
N PHE A 67 -39.61 -24.03 -4.15
CA PHE A 67 -38.81 -24.36 -2.96
C PHE A 67 -39.51 -25.38 -2.07
N ASP A 68 -40.83 -25.24 -1.87
CA ASP A 68 -41.61 -26.19 -1.09
C ASP A 68 -41.42 -27.62 -1.63
N PHE A 69 -41.56 -27.79 -2.96
CA PHE A 69 -41.35 -29.09 -3.60
C PHE A 69 -39.90 -29.59 -3.50
N PHE A 70 -38.91 -28.71 -3.71
CA PHE A 70 -37.49 -29.07 -3.61
C PHE A 70 -37.15 -29.63 -2.22
N LEU A 71 -37.72 -29.03 -1.18
CA LEU A 71 -37.52 -29.41 0.22
C LEU A 71 -38.29 -30.69 0.56
N GLU A 72 -39.57 -30.79 0.19
CA GLU A 72 -40.38 -32.00 0.38
C GLU A 72 -39.73 -33.25 -0.20
N LYS A 73 -39.01 -33.11 -1.33
CA LYS A 73 -38.29 -34.20 -1.99
C LYS A 73 -36.84 -34.34 -1.57
N ASN A 74 -36.38 -33.55 -0.59
CA ASN A 74 -35.00 -33.54 -0.08
C ASN A 74 -33.97 -33.50 -1.22
N MET A 75 -34.22 -32.67 -2.24
CA MET A 75 -33.49 -32.76 -3.51
C MET A 75 -32.00 -32.44 -3.39
N LEU A 76 -31.60 -31.64 -2.40
CA LEU A 76 -30.19 -31.33 -2.11
C LEU A 76 -29.39 -32.59 -1.75
N SER A 77 -30.03 -33.63 -1.21
CA SER A 77 -29.36 -34.90 -0.92
C SER A 77 -28.84 -35.61 -2.16
N PHE A 78 -29.46 -35.42 -3.34
CA PHE A 78 -28.94 -35.96 -4.60
C PHE A 78 -27.59 -35.34 -4.96
N PHE A 79 -27.38 -34.05 -4.70
CA PHE A 79 -26.10 -33.38 -4.94
C PHE A 79 -24.99 -34.03 -4.10
N LEU A 80 -25.26 -34.23 -2.80
CA LEU A 80 -24.33 -34.90 -1.89
C LEU A 80 -24.06 -36.36 -2.28
N ASN A 81 -25.10 -37.11 -2.66
CA ASN A 81 -24.95 -38.50 -3.07
C ASN A 81 -24.15 -38.65 -4.37
N ILE A 82 -24.27 -37.70 -5.29
CA ILE A 82 -23.46 -37.66 -6.52
C ILE A 82 -22.00 -37.35 -6.16
N LEU A 83 -21.73 -36.36 -5.31
CA LEU A 83 -20.37 -36.03 -4.85
C LEU A 83 -19.68 -37.18 -4.12
N LYS A 84 -20.42 -37.98 -3.34
CA LYS A 84 -19.86 -39.14 -2.63
C LYS A 84 -19.44 -40.29 -3.56
N GLN A 85 -19.86 -40.27 -4.82
CA GLN A 85 -19.49 -41.30 -5.78
C GLN A 85 -18.17 -40.95 -6.47
N LYS A 86 -17.51 -41.95 -7.05
CA LYS A 86 -16.33 -41.74 -7.91
C LYS A 86 -16.77 -41.18 -9.27
N CYS A 87 -17.24 -39.93 -9.30
CA CYS A 87 -17.82 -39.29 -10.48
C CYS A 87 -16.82 -38.57 -11.39
N GLY A 88 -15.54 -38.51 -10.99
CA GLY A 88 -14.49 -37.78 -11.69
C GLY A 88 -14.57 -36.25 -11.47
N SER A 89 -13.50 -35.53 -11.77
CA SER A 89 -13.38 -34.10 -11.49
C SER A 89 -14.41 -33.24 -12.22
N TYR A 90 -14.74 -33.57 -13.47
CA TYR A 90 -15.77 -32.87 -14.25
C TYR A 90 -17.10 -32.72 -13.51
N VAL A 91 -17.61 -33.81 -12.90
CA VAL A 91 -18.89 -33.79 -12.19
C VAL A 91 -18.77 -33.00 -10.88
N CYS A 92 -17.66 -33.17 -10.15
CA CYS A 92 -17.38 -32.44 -8.91
C CYS A 92 -17.31 -30.92 -9.15
N VAL A 93 -16.52 -30.49 -10.14
CA VAL A 93 -16.38 -29.08 -10.54
C VAL A 93 -17.75 -28.48 -10.86
N GLN A 94 -18.53 -29.14 -11.70
CA GLN A 94 -19.83 -28.64 -12.13
C GLN A 94 -20.84 -28.58 -10.98
N LEU A 95 -20.80 -29.53 -10.04
CA LEU A 95 -21.61 -29.50 -8.83
C LEU A 95 -21.24 -28.34 -7.91
N LEU A 96 -19.96 -28.15 -7.62
CA LEU A 96 -19.47 -27.05 -6.81
C LEU A 96 -19.81 -25.70 -7.45
N GLN A 97 -19.60 -25.56 -8.75
CA GLN A 97 -19.98 -24.38 -9.51
C GLN A 97 -21.49 -24.11 -9.43
N THR A 98 -22.31 -25.14 -9.61
CA THR A 98 -23.77 -25.03 -9.55
C THR A 98 -24.24 -24.59 -8.15
N LEU A 99 -23.69 -25.17 -7.09
CA LEU A 99 -23.98 -24.80 -5.71
C LEU A 99 -23.50 -23.37 -5.42
N ASN A 100 -22.33 -22.99 -5.91
CA ASN A 100 -21.79 -21.65 -5.74
C ASN A 100 -22.73 -20.59 -6.34
N ILE A 101 -23.14 -20.78 -7.59
CA ILE A 101 -24.09 -19.89 -8.28
C ILE A 101 -25.43 -19.84 -7.53
N LEU A 102 -25.92 -20.98 -7.04
CA LEU A 102 -27.16 -21.05 -6.26
C LEU A 102 -27.07 -20.18 -5.00
N PHE A 103 -26.07 -20.38 -4.16
CA PHE A 103 -25.93 -19.63 -2.91
C PHE A 103 -25.63 -18.15 -3.15
N GLU A 104 -24.85 -17.81 -4.17
CA GLU A 104 -24.57 -16.42 -4.52
C GLU A 104 -25.88 -15.66 -4.83
N ASN A 105 -26.79 -16.28 -5.60
CA ASN A 105 -27.97 -15.61 -6.16
C ASN A 105 -29.26 -15.72 -5.34
N ILE A 106 -29.30 -16.54 -4.28
CA ILE A 106 -30.45 -16.57 -3.37
C ILE A 106 -30.52 -15.29 -2.54
N ARG A 107 -31.71 -14.69 -2.53
CA ARG A 107 -32.04 -13.41 -1.90
C ARG A 107 -33.02 -13.56 -0.74
N SER A 108 -33.94 -14.52 -0.80
CA SER A 108 -34.88 -14.75 0.29
C SER A 108 -34.20 -15.39 1.50
N GLU A 109 -34.37 -14.77 2.67
CA GLU A 109 -33.87 -15.29 3.94
C GLU A 109 -34.48 -16.66 4.27
N THR A 110 -35.77 -16.82 4.03
CA THR A 110 -36.48 -18.09 4.25
C THR A 110 -35.91 -19.22 3.39
N SER A 111 -35.69 -18.97 2.09
CA SER A 111 -35.09 -19.95 1.17
C SER A 111 -33.66 -20.32 1.57
N LEU A 112 -32.88 -19.32 1.99
CA LEU A 112 -31.52 -19.51 2.49
C LEU A 112 -31.52 -20.41 3.74
N TYR A 113 -32.37 -20.11 4.73
CA TYR A 113 -32.47 -20.90 5.95
C TYR A 113 -32.87 -22.34 5.65
N TYR A 114 -33.79 -22.56 4.73
CA TYR A 114 -34.18 -23.91 4.34
C TYR A 114 -33.06 -24.71 3.69
N LEU A 115 -32.26 -24.09 2.82
CA LEU A 115 -31.11 -24.78 2.22
C LEU A 115 -30.04 -25.16 3.26
N LEU A 116 -29.85 -24.33 4.27
CA LEU A 116 -28.86 -24.55 5.33
C LEU A 116 -29.34 -25.53 6.42
N SER A 117 -30.65 -25.59 6.69
CA SER A 117 -31.23 -26.31 7.85
C SER A 117 -31.00 -27.82 7.88
N ASN A 118 -30.85 -28.49 6.73
CA ASN A 118 -30.71 -29.96 6.67
C ASN A 118 -29.27 -30.47 6.80
N ASN A 119 -28.32 -29.61 7.16
CA ASN A 119 -26.89 -29.93 7.36
C ASN A 119 -26.16 -30.50 6.12
N HIS A 120 -26.83 -30.63 4.96
CA HIS A 120 -26.22 -31.10 3.71
C HIS A 120 -25.04 -30.23 3.28
N VAL A 121 -25.13 -28.91 3.50
CA VAL A 121 -24.05 -27.98 3.17
C VAL A 121 -22.79 -28.27 3.98
N ASN A 122 -22.89 -28.49 5.29
CA ASN A 122 -21.74 -28.87 6.11
C ASN A 122 -21.16 -30.22 5.69
N LEU A 123 -22.01 -31.18 5.28
CA LEU A 123 -21.54 -32.47 4.72
C LEU A 123 -20.79 -32.31 3.39
N ILE A 124 -21.14 -31.31 2.58
CA ILE A 124 -20.41 -30.97 1.35
C ILE A 124 -19.08 -30.29 1.70
N ILE A 125 -19.06 -29.40 2.71
CA ILE A 125 -17.84 -28.73 3.18
C ILE A 125 -16.79 -29.75 3.64
N VAL A 126 -17.16 -30.69 4.51
CA VAL A 126 -16.20 -31.69 5.05
C VAL A 126 -15.88 -32.83 4.07
N HIS A 127 -16.47 -32.82 2.88
CA HIS A 127 -16.23 -33.85 1.87
C HIS A 127 -14.75 -33.85 1.45
N LYS A 128 -14.17 -35.05 1.31
CA LYS A 128 -12.75 -35.22 0.94
C LYS A 128 -12.60 -35.15 -0.58
N PHE A 129 -12.51 -33.93 -1.09
CA PHE A 129 -12.19 -33.68 -2.50
C PHE A 129 -10.74 -34.05 -2.82
N ASP A 130 -10.49 -34.38 -4.09
CA ASP A 130 -9.14 -34.57 -4.62
C ASP A 130 -8.59 -33.21 -5.09
N PHE A 131 -7.82 -32.55 -4.23
CA PHE A 131 -7.20 -31.25 -4.53
C PHE A 131 -5.90 -31.37 -5.35
N SER A 132 -5.54 -32.56 -5.82
CA SER A 132 -4.53 -32.66 -6.89
C SER A 132 -5.04 -32.05 -8.20
N ASP A 133 -6.37 -31.93 -8.35
CA ASP A 133 -7.02 -31.16 -9.41
C ASP A 133 -7.24 -29.71 -8.93
N GLU A 134 -6.43 -28.78 -9.46
CA GLU A 134 -6.48 -27.36 -9.13
C GLU A 134 -7.85 -26.73 -9.45
N GLU A 135 -8.57 -27.23 -10.46
CA GLU A 135 -9.90 -26.73 -10.81
C GLU A 135 -10.91 -27.06 -9.70
N VAL A 136 -10.90 -28.31 -9.20
CA VAL A 136 -11.76 -28.74 -8.09
C VAL A 136 -11.50 -27.86 -6.85
N MET A 137 -10.23 -27.62 -6.52
CA MET A 137 -9.84 -26.78 -5.40
C MET A 137 -10.32 -25.33 -5.57
N ALA A 138 -10.14 -24.73 -6.74
CA ALA A 138 -10.57 -23.36 -7.02
C ALA A 138 -12.09 -23.19 -6.82
N TYR A 139 -12.90 -24.11 -7.35
CA TYR A 139 -14.35 -24.07 -7.14
C TYR A 139 -14.76 -24.36 -5.70
N TYR A 140 -14.04 -25.25 -4.99
CA TYR A 140 -14.27 -25.51 -3.57
C TYR A 140 -14.02 -24.26 -2.72
N ILE A 141 -12.88 -23.59 -2.90
CA ILE A 141 -12.54 -22.35 -2.18
C ILE A 141 -13.54 -21.23 -2.51
N SER A 142 -13.94 -21.11 -3.78
CA SER A 142 -14.97 -20.16 -4.19
C SER A 142 -16.31 -20.43 -3.50
N PHE A 143 -16.70 -21.70 -3.40
CA PHE A 143 -17.91 -22.12 -2.68
C PHE A 143 -17.84 -21.77 -1.19
N LEU A 144 -16.74 -22.08 -0.49
CA LEU A 144 -16.56 -21.70 0.93
C LEU A 144 -16.65 -20.18 1.11
N LYS A 145 -15.98 -19.41 0.24
CA LYS A 145 -16.02 -17.94 0.27
C LYS A 145 -17.45 -17.44 0.11
N THR A 146 -18.22 -17.97 -0.84
CA THR A 146 -19.62 -17.58 -1.06
C THR A 146 -20.51 -17.87 0.14
N LEU A 147 -20.33 -19.02 0.80
CA LEU A 147 -21.03 -19.32 2.05
C LEU A 147 -20.65 -18.33 3.16
N SER A 148 -19.37 -17.96 3.27
CA SER A 148 -18.92 -16.98 4.26
C SER A 148 -19.58 -15.61 4.12
N LEU A 149 -19.94 -15.21 2.89
CA LEU A 149 -20.63 -13.94 2.60
C LEU A 149 -22.10 -13.96 3.05
N LYS A 150 -22.65 -15.14 3.36
CA LYS A 150 -24.01 -15.31 3.91
C LYS A 150 -24.04 -15.40 5.43
N LEU A 151 -22.88 -15.31 6.09
CA LEU A 151 -22.79 -15.33 7.56
C LEU A 151 -23.31 -14.03 8.17
N ASN A 152 -24.16 -14.16 9.18
CA ASN A 152 -24.66 -13.12 10.06
C ASN A 152 -25.05 -13.74 11.41
N GLY A 153 -25.51 -12.93 12.36
CA GLY A 153 -25.86 -13.39 13.71
C GLY A 153 -26.95 -14.47 13.74
N HIS A 154 -27.74 -14.64 12.68
CA HIS A 154 -28.76 -15.69 12.59
C HIS A 154 -28.26 -16.93 11.85
N THR A 155 -27.53 -16.76 10.73
CA THR A 155 -27.09 -17.89 9.89
C THR A 155 -25.91 -18.65 10.48
N ILE A 156 -25.16 -18.06 11.41
CA ILE A 156 -23.99 -18.69 12.04
C ILE A 156 -24.31 -20.03 12.69
N HIS A 157 -25.51 -20.16 13.28
CA HIS A 157 -25.95 -21.38 13.96
C HIS A 157 -26.19 -22.57 13.01
N PHE A 158 -26.25 -22.34 11.69
CA PHE A 158 -26.27 -23.43 10.72
C PHE A 158 -24.88 -24.01 10.44
N PHE A 159 -23.82 -23.26 10.72
CA PHE A 159 -22.44 -23.67 10.46
C PHE A 159 -21.65 -23.98 11.72
N TYR A 160 -21.95 -23.30 12.83
CA TYR A 160 -21.33 -23.52 14.13
C TYR A 160 -22.30 -24.20 15.09
N ASN A 161 -21.88 -25.34 15.64
CA ASN A 161 -22.61 -26.06 16.68
C ASN A 161 -21.88 -25.95 18.02
N ASP A 162 -22.49 -25.21 18.96
CA ASP A 162 -21.96 -24.96 20.30
C ASP A 162 -21.79 -26.25 21.12
N ASN A 163 -22.72 -27.21 20.96
CA ASN A 163 -22.69 -28.46 21.73
C ASN A 163 -21.53 -29.38 21.34
N THR A 164 -21.19 -29.41 20.04
CA THR A 164 -20.11 -30.25 19.52
C THR A 164 -18.81 -29.50 19.33
N ASN A 165 -18.81 -28.17 19.50
CA ASN A 165 -17.70 -27.29 19.13
C ASN A 165 -17.20 -27.58 17.71
N ASP A 166 -18.13 -27.66 16.76
CA ASP A 166 -17.84 -27.95 15.36
C ASP A 166 -18.17 -26.74 14.48
N PHE A 167 -17.23 -26.34 13.63
CA PHE A 167 -17.40 -25.21 12.71
C PHE A 167 -16.75 -25.50 11.33
N PRO A 168 -17.32 -26.43 10.54
CA PRO A 168 -16.69 -26.92 9.31
C PRO A 168 -16.29 -25.84 8.32
N LEU A 169 -17.15 -24.84 8.12
CA LEU A 169 -16.90 -23.76 7.15
C LEU A 169 -15.61 -23.00 7.46
N TYR A 170 -15.32 -22.75 8.73
CA TYR A 170 -14.13 -22.03 9.15
C TYR A 170 -12.92 -22.95 9.25
N THR A 171 -13.06 -24.12 9.90
CA THR A 171 -11.93 -25.04 10.15
C THR A 171 -11.38 -25.67 8.86
N GLU A 172 -12.21 -25.97 7.86
CA GLU A 172 -11.74 -26.46 6.57
C GLU A 172 -11.10 -25.34 5.73
N ALA A 173 -11.62 -24.11 5.82
CA ALA A 173 -11.09 -22.98 5.05
C ALA A 173 -9.67 -22.56 5.50
N ILE A 174 -9.42 -22.48 6.81
CA ILE A 174 -8.13 -21.98 7.32
C ILE A 174 -6.95 -22.89 6.98
N LYS A 175 -7.17 -24.16 6.59
CA LYS A 175 -6.11 -25.07 6.13
C LYS A 175 -5.39 -24.55 4.88
N PHE A 176 -6.07 -23.72 4.07
CA PHE A 176 -5.54 -23.18 2.82
C PHE A 176 -4.83 -21.82 2.98
N PHE A 177 -4.55 -21.36 4.20
CA PHE A 177 -3.99 -20.03 4.45
C PHE A 177 -2.61 -19.78 3.82
N LYS A 178 -1.81 -20.84 3.66
CA LYS A 178 -0.45 -20.84 3.08
C LYS A 178 -0.39 -21.41 1.66
N HIS A 179 -1.52 -21.44 0.95
CA HIS A 179 -1.59 -21.96 -0.42
C HIS A 179 -0.69 -21.15 -1.37
N PRO A 180 -0.01 -21.75 -2.36
CA PRO A 180 0.88 -21.02 -3.29
C PRO A 180 0.16 -19.98 -4.15
N GLU A 181 -1.10 -20.21 -4.54
CA GLU A 181 -1.88 -19.23 -5.28
C GLU A 181 -2.42 -18.11 -4.40
N SER A 182 -2.12 -16.85 -4.78
CA SER A 182 -2.57 -15.66 -4.05
C SER A 182 -4.10 -15.56 -3.97
N MET A 183 -4.82 -15.91 -5.04
CA MET A 183 -6.29 -15.86 -5.07
C MET A 183 -6.93 -16.77 -4.01
N VAL A 184 -6.35 -17.94 -3.75
CA VAL A 184 -6.79 -18.85 -2.68
C VAL A 184 -6.54 -18.22 -1.32
N ARG A 185 -5.34 -17.66 -1.08
CA ARG A 185 -5.03 -16.95 0.17
C ARG A 185 -6.00 -15.77 0.41
N ILE A 186 -6.29 -14.97 -0.62
CA ILE A 186 -7.24 -13.85 -0.56
C ILE A 186 -8.66 -14.34 -0.19
N ALA A 187 -9.12 -15.46 -0.78
CA ALA A 187 -10.41 -16.03 -0.45
C ALA A 187 -10.49 -16.50 1.01
N VAL A 188 -9.44 -17.16 1.52
CA VAL A 188 -9.35 -17.60 2.93
C VAL A 188 -9.32 -16.39 3.88
N ARG A 189 -8.55 -15.35 3.56
CA ARG A 189 -8.52 -14.09 4.32
C ARG A 189 -9.90 -13.41 4.35
N THR A 190 -10.60 -13.38 3.22
CA THR A 190 -11.96 -12.83 3.14
C THR A 190 -12.92 -13.63 4.03
N LEU A 191 -12.86 -14.96 3.96
CA LEU A 191 -13.70 -15.85 4.75
C LEU A 191 -13.46 -15.69 6.25
N THR A 192 -12.20 -15.69 6.69
CA THR A 192 -11.84 -15.52 8.10
C THR A 192 -12.32 -14.17 8.64
N LEU A 193 -12.16 -13.08 7.90
CA LEU A 193 -12.69 -11.76 8.28
C LEU A 193 -14.22 -11.77 8.37
N ASN A 194 -14.92 -12.40 7.42
CA ASN A 194 -16.38 -12.52 7.47
C ASN A 194 -16.85 -13.31 8.69
N VAL A 195 -16.15 -14.40 9.04
CA VAL A 195 -16.44 -15.19 10.25
C VAL A 195 -16.26 -14.34 11.51
N TYR A 196 -15.13 -13.64 11.66
CA TYR A 196 -14.85 -12.84 12.85
C TYR A 196 -15.85 -11.67 13.01
N ARG A 197 -16.38 -11.11 11.91
CA ARG A 197 -17.35 -10.00 11.92
C ARG A 197 -18.74 -10.36 12.46
N VAL A 198 -19.09 -11.64 12.58
CA VAL A 198 -20.44 -12.07 13.01
C VAL A 198 -20.75 -11.72 14.47
N GLN A 199 -19.72 -11.51 15.31
CA GLN A 199 -19.87 -11.13 16.73
C GLN A 199 -20.71 -12.10 17.59
N ASP A 200 -20.71 -13.40 17.26
CA ASP A 200 -21.32 -14.44 18.12
C ASP A 200 -20.36 -14.90 19.23
N ALA A 201 -20.81 -14.87 20.48
CA ALA A 201 -19.95 -15.08 21.65
C ALA A 201 -19.45 -16.52 21.80
N SER A 202 -20.30 -17.52 21.58
CA SER A 202 -19.91 -18.93 21.67
C SER A 202 -18.92 -19.29 20.57
N MET A 203 -19.18 -18.84 19.34
CA MET A 203 -18.30 -19.04 18.18
C MET A 203 -16.94 -18.36 18.37
N LEU A 204 -16.89 -17.11 18.84
CA LEU A 204 -15.62 -16.42 19.10
C LEU A 204 -14.82 -17.09 20.22
N ARG A 205 -15.50 -17.63 21.25
CA ARG A 205 -14.85 -18.43 22.29
C ARG A 205 -14.27 -19.73 21.73
N PHE A 206 -14.97 -20.40 20.83
CA PHE A 206 -14.44 -21.55 20.10
C PHE A 206 -13.18 -21.18 19.31
N ILE A 207 -13.23 -20.11 18.52
CA ILE A 207 -12.09 -19.64 17.71
C ILE A 207 -10.89 -19.35 18.61
N ARG A 208 -11.08 -18.55 19.67
CA ARG A 208 -10.02 -18.23 20.62
C ARG A 208 -9.35 -19.48 21.20
N ASN A 209 -10.16 -20.42 21.67
CA ASN A 209 -9.66 -21.56 22.45
C ASN A 209 -9.09 -22.68 21.58
N LYS A 210 -9.65 -22.89 20.38
CA LYS A 210 -9.29 -24.04 19.53
C LYS A 210 -8.39 -23.69 18.36
N THR A 211 -8.61 -22.55 17.70
CA THR A 211 -8.00 -22.30 16.38
C THR A 211 -7.05 -21.12 16.36
N ALA A 212 -7.27 -20.07 17.16
CA ALA A 212 -6.52 -18.82 17.08
C ALA A 212 -5.01 -19.04 17.32
N VAL A 213 -4.63 -19.77 18.36
CA VAL A 213 -3.23 -20.06 18.68
C VAL A 213 -2.53 -20.85 17.55
N PRO A 214 -2.99 -22.05 17.14
CA PRO A 214 -2.32 -22.79 16.08
C PRO A 214 -2.36 -22.06 14.73
N TYR A 215 -3.46 -21.38 14.41
CA TYR A 215 -3.59 -20.61 13.18
C TYR A 215 -2.60 -19.45 13.12
N PHE A 216 -2.58 -18.58 14.14
CA PHE A 216 -1.68 -17.43 14.18
C PHE A 216 -0.21 -17.84 14.29
N SER A 217 0.11 -18.87 15.07
CA SER A 217 1.47 -19.42 15.12
C SER A 217 1.98 -19.88 13.74
N ASN A 218 1.15 -20.60 12.99
CA ASN A 218 1.50 -21.04 11.64
C ASN A 218 1.52 -19.88 10.63
N LEU A 219 0.62 -18.89 10.77
CA LEU A 219 0.56 -17.70 9.93
C LEU A 219 1.80 -16.82 10.09
N VAL A 220 2.22 -16.50 11.32
CA VAL A 220 3.41 -15.67 11.54
C VAL A 220 4.68 -16.38 11.12
N TRP A 221 4.75 -17.70 11.27
CA TRP A 221 5.84 -18.51 10.72
C TRP A 221 5.90 -18.46 9.19
N PHE A 222 4.75 -18.60 8.52
CA PHE A 222 4.65 -18.46 7.06
C PHE A 222 5.14 -17.08 6.59
N ILE A 223 4.69 -16.00 7.23
CA ILE A 223 5.11 -14.62 6.93
C ILE A 223 6.62 -14.45 7.15
N GLY A 224 7.17 -15.00 8.23
CA GLY A 224 8.60 -14.94 8.50
C GLY A 224 9.45 -15.66 7.44
N ASN A 225 9.00 -16.80 6.92
CA ASN A 225 9.68 -17.47 5.80
C ASN A 225 9.66 -16.62 4.52
N HIS A 226 8.52 -15.97 4.23
CA HIS A 226 8.41 -15.05 3.09
C HIS A 226 9.38 -13.86 3.20
N VAL A 227 9.54 -13.33 4.42
CA VAL A 227 10.51 -12.26 4.71
C VAL A 227 11.96 -12.72 4.53
N LEU A 228 12.28 -13.97 4.86
CA LEU A 228 13.61 -14.54 4.62
C LEU A 228 13.90 -14.71 3.12
N GLU A 229 12.90 -15.05 2.32
CA GLU A 229 13.01 -15.07 0.87
C GLU A 229 13.24 -13.67 0.30
N LEU A 230 12.50 -12.66 0.78
CA LEU A 230 12.69 -11.26 0.43
C LEU A 230 14.14 -10.80 0.72
N ASP A 231 14.65 -11.06 1.92
CA ASP A 231 16.02 -10.71 2.29
C ASP A 231 17.07 -11.42 1.43
N THR A 232 16.82 -12.70 1.11
CA THR A 232 17.70 -13.46 0.21
C THR A 232 17.70 -12.85 -1.20
N CYS A 233 16.55 -12.39 -1.69
CA CYS A 233 16.46 -11.70 -2.97
C CYS A 233 17.25 -10.38 -2.94
N VAL A 234 17.11 -9.56 -1.90
CA VAL A 234 17.84 -8.29 -1.75
C VAL A 234 19.35 -8.52 -1.67
N ARG A 235 19.82 -9.52 -0.93
CA ARG A 235 21.26 -9.79 -0.78
C ARG A 235 21.93 -10.29 -2.05
N ASN A 236 21.20 -10.98 -2.91
CA ASN A 236 21.74 -11.58 -4.13
C ASN A 236 21.59 -10.69 -5.36
N ASP A 237 20.78 -9.62 -5.30
CA ASP A 237 20.40 -8.81 -6.47
C ASP A 237 21.15 -7.47 -6.55
N ALA A 238 22.48 -7.51 -6.51
CA ALA A 238 23.31 -6.31 -6.68
C ALA A 238 23.11 -5.64 -8.07
N ASP A 239 22.82 -6.45 -9.10
CA ASP A 239 22.71 -6.00 -10.50
C ASP A 239 21.29 -5.58 -10.91
N HIS A 240 20.32 -5.51 -9.99
CA HIS A 240 18.94 -5.11 -10.25
C HIS A 240 18.21 -5.99 -11.30
N GLN A 241 18.57 -7.27 -11.39
CA GLN A 241 17.97 -8.21 -12.35
C GLN A 241 16.67 -8.84 -11.84
N SER A 242 16.44 -8.84 -10.52
CA SER A 242 15.27 -9.45 -9.88
C SER A 242 14.22 -8.45 -9.43
N GLN A 243 14.19 -7.23 -9.99
CA GLN A 243 13.24 -6.16 -9.64
C GLN A 243 11.78 -6.62 -9.62
N THR A 244 11.33 -7.37 -10.63
CA THR A 244 9.95 -7.89 -10.70
C THR A 244 9.66 -8.84 -9.54
N ARG A 245 10.54 -9.81 -9.29
CA ARG A 245 10.38 -10.76 -8.18
C ARG A 245 10.38 -10.04 -6.84
N LEU A 246 11.27 -9.07 -6.64
CA LEU A 246 11.31 -8.30 -5.40
C LEU A 246 10.03 -7.46 -5.22
N SER A 247 9.50 -6.88 -6.29
CA SER A 247 8.20 -6.20 -6.28
C SER A 247 7.08 -7.13 -5.84
N ASP A 248 7.03 -8.36 -6.37
CA ASP A 248 6.00 -9.34 -6.00
C ASP A 248 6.13 -9.75 -4.52
N LEU A 249 7.36 -9.98 -4.04
CA LEU A 249 7.63 -10.34 -2.63
C LEU A 249 7.21 -9.22 -1.66
N VAL A 250 7.52 -7.96 -2.00
CA VAL A 250 7.12 -6.79 -1.20
C VAL A 250 5.60 -6.61 -1.20
N ALA A 251 4.95 -6.73 -2.36
CA ALA A 251 3.49 -6.64 -2.47
C ALA A 251 2.79 -7.71 -1.63
N GLU A 252 3.27 -8.95 -1.70
CA GLU A 252 2.73 -10.03 -0.87
C GLU A 252 2.95 -9.79 0.64
N HIS A 253 4.11 -9.25 1.02
CA HIS A 253 4.36 -8.87 2.42
C HIS A 253 3.39 -7.79 2.91
N LEU A 254 3.11 -6.78 2.09
CA LEU A 254 2.14 -5.74 2.39
C LEU A 254 0.72 -6.32 2.53
N ASP A 255 0.31 -7.23 1.65
CA ASP A 255 -0.97 -7.93 1.75
C ASP A 255 -1.11 -8.70 3.07
N HIS A 256 -0.01 -9.29 3.56
CA HIS A 256 0.03 -9.94 4.88
C HIS A 256 -0.19 -8.93 6.01
N LEU A 257 0.53 -7.81 6.01
CA LEU A 257 0.39 -6.78 7.04
C LEU A 257 -1.01 -6.16 7.05
N HIS A 258 -1.59 -5.90 5.87
CA HIS A 258 -2.96 -5.41 5.76
C HIS A 258 -3.98 -6.41 6.30
N TYR A 259 -3.85 -7.70 5.97
CA TYR A 259 -4.73 -8.74 6.52
C TYR A 259 -4.66 -8.82 8.06
N LEU A 260 -3.45 -8.81 8.63
CA LEU A 260 -3.25 -8.81 10.07
C LEU A 260 -3.88 -7.57 10.72
N THR A 261 -3.70 -6.41 10.09
CA THR A 261 -4.27 -5.15 10.56
C THR A 261 -5.80 -5.14 10.46
N ASP A 262 -6.37 -5.72 9.40
CA ASP A 262 -7.82 -5.88 9.26
C ASP A 262 -8.41 -6.75 10.37
N ILE A 263 -7.74 -7.83 10.78
CA ILE A 263 -8.16 -8.64 11.94
C ILE A 263 -8.16 -7.77 13.21
N LEU A 264 -7.06 -7.05 13.48
CA LEU A 264 -6.95 -6.24 14.68
C LEU A 264 -8.00 -5.13 14.74
N ASN A 265 -8.33 -4.53 13.58
CA ASN A 265 -9.32 -3.47 13.43
C ASN A 265 -10.77 -3.94 13.63
N LEU A 266 -11.02 -5.26 13.71
CA LEU A 266 -12.31 -5.79 14.17
C LEU A 266 -12.54 -5.53 15.68
N ASN A 267 -11.49 -5.16 16.42
CA ASN A 267 -11.52 -4.82 17.84
C ASN A 267 -12.10 -5.93 18.73
N ILE A 268 -11.74 -7.18 18.44
CA ILE A 268 -12.09 -8.35 19.25
C ILE A 268 -10.95 -8.61 20.23
N GLU A 269 -11.06 -8.05 21.44
CA GLU A 269 -10.00 -8.03 22.47
C GLU A 269 -9.30 -9.40 22.64
N ALA A 270 -10.08 -10.46 22.90
CA ALA A 270 -9.53 -11.79 23.12
C ALA A 270 -8.79 -12.39 21.92
N LEU A 271 -9.09 -11.96 20.69
CA LEU A 271 -8.39 -12.38 19.48
C LEU A 271 -7.15 -11.51 19.26
N ASN A 272 -7.28 -10.20 19.49
CA ASN A 272 -6.20 -9.24 19.41
C ASN A 272 -5.08 -9.59 20.39
N ASP A 273 -5.39 -9.99 21.63
CA ASP A 273 -4.40 -10.42 22.62
C ASP A 273 -3.54 -11.58 22.08
N VAL A 274 -4.19 -12.61 21.52
CA VAL A 274 -3.48 -13.78 20.97
C VAL A 274 -2.66 -13.40 19.75
N LEU A 275 -3.23 -12.59 18.85
CA LEU A 275 -2.54 -12.18 17.63
C LEU A 275 -1.33 -11.29 17.93
N ILE A 276 -1.49 -10.29 18.81
CA ILE A 276 -0.42 -9.37 19.20
C ILE A 276 0.70 -10.11 19.90
N ASP A 277 0.39 -11.05 20.80
CA ASP A 277 1.40 -11.93 21.43
C ASP A 277 2.22 -12.69 20.37
N HIS A 278 1.57 -13.32 19.39
CA HIS A 278 2.28 -14.03 18.32
C HIS A 278 3.10 -13.09 17.43
N LEU A 279 2.56 -11.92 17.08
CA LEU A 279 3.27 -10.93 16.26
C LEU A 279 4.52 -10.43 16.98
N LEU A 280 4.42 -10.06 18.26
CA LEU A 280 5.54 -9.57 19.05
C LEU A 280 6.56 -10.70 19.30
N ASN A 281 6.11 -11.81 19.90
CA ASN A 281 7.01 -12.82 20.47
C ASN A 281 7.46 -13.90 19.48
N LYS A 282 6.80 -14.03 18.31
CA LYS A 282 7.14 -15.04 17.30
C LYS A 282 7.53 -14.46 15.94
N LEU A 283 7.43 -13.15 15.71
CA LEU A 283 7.80 -12.53 14.42
C LEU A 283 8.60 -11.23 14.59
N PHE A 284 7.98 -10.16 15.04
CA PHE A 284 8.58 -8.81 15.01
C PHE A 284 9.77 -8.67 15.94
N VAL A 285 9.68 -9.08 17.20
CA VAL A 285 10.84 -9.00 18.10
C VAL A 285 11.96 -9.95 17.65
N PRO A 286 11.73 -11.26 17.50
CA PRO A 286 12.82 -12.20 17.24
C PRO A 286 13.41 -12.10 15.83
N LEU A 287 12.61 -11.77 14.80
CA LEU A 287 13.08 -11.71 13.42
C LEU A 287 13.37 -10.28 12.96
N TYR A 288 12.56 -9.28 13.32
CA TYR A 288 12.78 -7.91 12.81
C TYR A 288 13.70 -7.13 13.74
N ILE A 289 13.31 -6.92 15.01
CA ILE A 289 14.05 -6.08 15.97
C ILE A 289 15.45 -6.66 16.24
N PHE A 290 15.56 -7.96 16.53
CA PHE A 290 16.88 -8.56 16.79
C PHE A 290 17.79 -8.57 15.56
N SER A 291 17.23 -8.53 14.34
CA SER A 291 18.03 -8.39 13.10
C SER A 291 18.67 -7.01 12.91
N LEU A 292 18.25 -5.99 13.68
CA LEU A 292 18.96 -4.70 13.74
C LEU A 292 20.34 -4.87 14.37
N LEU A 293 20.47 -5.73 15.38
CA LEU A 293 21.71 -5.87 16.13
C LEU A 293 22.82 -6.52 15.28
N PRO A 294 24.09 -6.13 15.51
CA PRO A 294 25.23 -6.76 14.84
C PRO A 294 25.30 -8.27 15.09
N PRO A 295 25.76 -9.08 14.11
CA PRO A 295 25.82 -10.56 14.22
C PRO A 295 26.60 -11.10 15.40
N HIS A 296 27.60 -10.35 15.89
CA HIS A 296 28.49 -10.76 16.98
C HIS A 296 28.10 -10.16 18.34
N SER A 297 26.87 -9.67 18.49
CA SER A 297 26.38 -9.22 19.80
C SER A 297 26.24 -10.42 20.73
N ASN A 298 26.86 -10.35 21.93
CA ASN A 298 26.82 -11.39 22.98
C ASN A 298 25.40 -11.84 23.39
N ALA A 299 24.39 -11.08 22.98
CA ALA A 299 22.99 -11.33 23.24
C ALA A 299 22.31 -12.32 22.26
N ILE A 300 22.99 -12.73 21.19
CA ILE A 300 22.42 -13.55 20.12
C ILE A 300 23.14 -14.90 20.11
N LYS A 301 22.38 -16.00 20.25
CA LYS A 301 22.93 -17.36 20.13
C LYS A 301 23.32 -17.63 18.66
N GLU A 302 24.48 -18.27 18.45
CA GLU A 302 24.90 -18.73 17.13
C GLU A 302 23.81 -19.61 16.49
N GLY A 303 23.39 -19.28 15.26
CA GLY A 303 22.37 -20.03 14.51
C GLY A 303 20.97 -19.40 14.48
N ASN A 304 20.72 -18.26 15.14
CA ASN A 304 19.44 -17.57 15.03
C ASN A 304 19.19 -17.04 13.61
N THR A 305 18.06 -17.42 13.03
CA THR A 305 17.55 -16.93 11.75
C THR A 305 17.36 -15.41 11.80
N ARG A 306 17.90 -14.69 10.82
CA ARG A 306 17.86 -13.22 10.75
C ARG A 306 17.77 -12.72 9.32
N VAL A 307 17.34 -11.47 9.19
CA VAL A 307 17.45 -10.69 7.95
C VAL A 307 18.56 -9.64 8.07
N SER A 308 18.88 -8.99 6.96
CA SER A 308 19.77 -7.83 6.93
C SER A 308 19.15 -6.65 7.71
N SER A 309 20.00 -5.78 8.27
CA SER A 309 19.52 -4.60 9.01
C SER A 309 18.68 -3.68 8.12
N VAL A 310 19.00 -3.57 6.84
CA VAL A 310 18.26 -2.73 5.88
C VAL A 310 16.84 -3.25 5.68
N VAL A 311 16.69 -4.56 5.46
CA VAL A 311 15.37 -5.19 5.32
C VAL A 311 14.60 -5.09 6.64
N SER A 312 15.24 -5.28 7.79
CA SER A 312 14.60 -5.08 9.10
C SER A 312 14.05 -3.66 9.27
N LEU A 313 14.84 -2.62 8.98
CA LEU A 313 14.39 -1.22 9.06
C LEU A 313 13.21 -0.94 8.13
N PHE A 314 13.25 -1.48 6.91
CA PHE A 314 12.15 -1.37 5.94
C PHE A 314 10.85 -2.02 6.45
N LEU A 315 10.93 -3.28 6.92
CA LEU A 315 9.76 -4.02 7.42
C LEU A 315 9.18 -3.37 8.66
N LEU A 316 10.02 -2.92 9.61
CA LEU A 316 9.55 -2.19 10.80
C LEU A 316 8.87 -0.88 10.41
N SER A 317 9.42 -0.14 9.44
CA SER A 317 8.79 1.08 8.92
C SER A 317 7.39 0.79 8.40
N GLN A 318 7.21 -0.28 7.61
CA GLN A 318 5.90 -0.70 7.11
C GLN A 318 4.92 -1.05 8.24
N VAL A 319 5.37 -1.77 9.26
CA VAL A 319 4.52 -2.10 10.44
C VAL A 319 3.98 -0.82 11.10
N PHE A 320 4.83 0.18 11.34
CA PHE A 320 4.43 1.45 11.93
C PHE A 320 3.63 2.36 11.00
N LEU A 321 3.74 2.23 9.67
CA LEU A 321 2.91 2.99 8.75
C LEU A 321 1.51 2.40 8.59
N ILE A 322 1.40 1.06 8.59
CA ILE A 322 0.16 0.34 8.32
C ILE A 322 -0.68 0.15 9.58
N SER A 323 -0.07 -0.26 10.70
CA SER A 323 -0.80 -0.57 11.94
C SER A 323 -0.88 0.63 12.88
N ARG A 324 -2.05 0.85 13.47
CA ARG A 324 -2.32 1.89 14.50
C ARG A 324 -2.80 1.30 15.83
N GLN A 325 -2.70 -0.02 15.97
CA GLN A 325 -3.20 -0.75 17.13
C GLN A 325 -2.28 -0.49 18.31
N GLN A 326 -2.77 0.29 19.28
CA GLN A 326 -1.98 0.83 20.38
C GLN A 326 -1.13 -0.22 21.11
N PRO A 327 -1.66 -1.39 21.56
CA PRO A 327 -0.84 -2.36 22.29
C PRO A 327 0.36 -2.87 21.47
N LEU A 328 0.16 -3.09 20.16
CA LEU A 328 1.22 -3.56 19.27
C LEU A 328 2.30 -2.48 19.02
N VAL A 329 1.88 -1.28 18.58
CA VAL A 329 2.84 -0.24 18.17
C VAL A 329 3.51 0.43 19.36
N GLN A 330 2.81 0.56 20.50
CA GLN A 330 3.38 1.10 21.73
C GLN A 330 4.49 0.18 22.25
N ASP A 331 4.27 -1.13 22.29
CA ASP A 331 5.26 -2.09 22.79
C ASP A 331 6.49 -2.17 21.87
N LEU A 332 6.27 -2.21 20.54
CA LEU A 332 7.36 -2.17 19.57
C LEU A 332 8.18 -0.87 19.71
N ALA A 333 7.52 0.28 19.80
CA ALA A 333 8.19 1.56 19.96
C ALA A 333 8.96 1.64 21.29
N HIS A 334 8.39 1.10 22.36
CA HIS A 334 9.07 1.04 23.66
C HIS A 334 10.33 0.20 23.58
N ILE A 335 10.28 -0.98 22.96
CA ILE A 335 11.46 -1.85 22.76
C ILE A 335 12.52 -1.12 21.92
N ILE A 336 12.13 -0.49 20.81
CA ILE A 336 13.07 0.19 19.90
C ILE A 336 13.71 1.41 20.57
N LEU A 337 12.93 2.25 21.25
CA LEU A 337 13.40 3.55 21.76
C LEU A 337 14.00 3.47 23.18
N ARG A 338 13.58 2.49 23.99
CA ARG A 338 13.96 2.36 25.41
C ARG A 338 14.60 1.02 25.75
N GLY A 339 14.65 0.06 24.83
CA GLY A 339 15.25 -1.24 25.09
C GLY A 339 16.74 -1.15 25.44
N THR A 340 17.09 -1.61 26.63
CA THR A 340 18.46 -1.61 27.18
C THR A 340 19.11 -3.00 27.18
N SER A 341 18.32 -4.06 26.97
CA SER A 341 18.77 -5.44 26.92
C SER A 341 17.91 -6.23 25.95
N VAL A 342 18.52 -7.24 25.32
CA VAL A 342 17.84 -8.21 24.44
C VAL A 342 16.94 -9.16 25.24
N ASN A 343 17.24 -9.36 26.53
CA ASN A 343 16.44 -10.19 27.44
C ASN A 343 15.24 -9.47 28.03
N GLY A 344 15.06 -8.17 27.73
CA GLY A 344 13.80 -7.46 27.94
C GLY A 344 13.26 -7.36 29.36
N GLU A 345 14.14 -7.31 30.36
CA GLU A 345 13.77 -7.14 31.77
C GLU A 345 12.94 -5.87 32.06
N ASN A 346 12.89 -4.91 31.13
CA ASN A 346 12.22 -3.62 31.27
C ASN A 346 10.89 -3.48 30.50
N SER A 347 10.39 -4.55 29.86
CA SER A 347 9.07 -4.56 29.21
C SER A 347 8.24 -5.72 29.75
N SER A 348 6.98 -5.46 30.12
CA SER A 348 6.03 -6.50 30.55
C SER A 348 5.85 -7.63 29.53
N VAL A 349 6.23 -7.39 28.27
CA VAL A 349 6.15 -8.34 27.14
C VAL A 349 7.31 -9.34 27.13
N LEU A 350 8.48 -8.98 27.66
CA LEU A 350 9.72 -9.77 27.52
C LEU A 350 10.16 -10.46 28.83
N ALA A 351 9.28 -10.52 29.84
CA ALA A 351 9.53 -11.19 31.11
C ALA A 351 9.67 -12.73 31.00
N GLN A 352 9.53 -13.29 29.81
CA GLN A 352 9.66 -14.72 29.52
C GLN A 352 10.82 -14.95 28.55
N ALA A 353 11.47 -16.11 28.68
CA ALA A 353 12.65 -16.54 27.91
C ALA A 353 12.78 -15.88 26.52
N ALA A 354 13.96 -15.29 26.25
CA ALA A 354 14.21 -14.46 25.08
C ALA A 354 13.51 -14.98 23.81
N PRO A 355 12.65 -14.17 23.15
CA PRO A 355 11.84 -14.63 22.04
C PRO A 355 12.72 -15.15 20.90
N VAL A 356 12.32 -16.26 20.29
CA VAL A 356 13.06 -16.91 19.19
C VAL A 356 12.11 -17.17 18.03
N PHE A 357 12.57 -16.88 16.82
CA PHE A 357 11.88 -17.22 15.58
C PHE A 357 12.08 -18.71 15.30
N VAL A 358 11.06 -19.53 15.57
CA VAL A 358 11.11 -20.99 15.41
C VAL A 358 9.81 -21.53 14.80
N ALA A 359 9.93 -22.65 14.11
CA ALA A 359 8.80 -23.34 13.52
C ALA A 359 7.80 -23.78 14.61
N PRO A 360 6.48 -23.73 14.33
CA PRO A 360 5.48 -24.36 15.18
C PRO A 360 5.77 -25.85 15.37
N THR A 361 5.45 -26.39 16.55
CA THR A 361 5.71 -27.80 16.88
C THR A 361 4.83 -28.79 16.11
N LYS A 362 3.67 -28.34 15.63
CA LYS A 362 2.72 -29.09 14.81
C LYS A 362 2.23 -28.23 13.67
N THR A 363 1.85 -28.86 12.57
CA THR A 363 1.13 -28.18 11.49
C THR A 363 -0.26 -27.74 11.96
N LEU A 364 -0.89 -26.83 11.21
CA LEU A 364 -2.23 -26.37 11.53
C LEU A 364 -3.23 -27.54 11.44
N GLU A 365 -3.11 -28.35 10.39
CA GLU A 365 -3.95 -29.51 10.12
C GLU A 365 -3.87 -30.53 11.27
N GLU A 366 -2.65 -30.89 11.69
CA GLU A 366 -2.43 -31.78 12.85
C GLU A 366 -3.01 -31.20 14.14
N SER A 367 -2.92 -29.88 14.32
CA SER A 367 -3.45 -29.22 15.52
C SER A 367 -4.98 -29.21 15.55
N LEU A 368 -5.63 -29.13 14.38
CA LEU A 368 -7.09 -29.19 14.25
C LEU A 368 -7.63 -30.62 14.41
N ASP A 369 -6.88 -31.64 13.98
CA ASP A 369 -7.32 -33.04 13.99
C ASP A 369 -7.09 -33.76 15.35
N CYS A 370 -6.16 -33.29 16.19
CA CYS A 370 -5.79 -33.94 17.46
C CYS A 370 -6.90 -33.96 18.56
N ASP A 371 -8.09 -33.41 18.30
CA ASP A 371 -9.08 -33.06 19.34
C ASP A 371 -10.24 -34.07 19.50
N HIS A 372 -10.18 -35.25 18.88
CA HIS A 372 -11.09 -36.38 19.22
C HIS A 372 -10.71 -37.11 20.52
N VAL A 373 -9.62 -36.73 21.19
CA VAL A 373 -9.22 -37.26 22.49
C VAL A 373 -9.15 -36.12 23.50
N LEU A 374 -10.16 -36.05 24.37
CA LEU A 374 -10.08 -35.26 25.60
C LEU A 374 -8.78 -35.58 26.34
N THR A 375 -7.88 -34.62 26.44
CA THR A 375 -7.13 -34.40 27.68
C THR A 375 -6.96 -32.92 27.91
N SER A 376 -7.46 -32.49 29.06
CA SER A 376 -7.14 -31.26 29.77
C SER A 376 -5.63 -31.13 29.95
N GLY A 377 -4.96 -30.57 28.96
CA GLY A 377 -3.62 -30.04 29.07
C GLY A 377 -3.70 -28.54 29.02
N ALA A 378 -4.03 -27.90 30.15
CA ALA A 378 -3.62 -26.52 30.36
C ALA A 378 -2.10 -26.53 30.16
N GLY A 379 -1.64 -25.93 29.06
CA GLY A 379 -0.21 -25.73 28.82
C GLY A 379 0.31 -24.96 30.03
N ASN A 380 1.06 -25.67 30.88
CA ASN A 380 1.80 -25.08 31.98
C ASN A 380 2.65 -23.95 31.39
N LEU A 381 2.22 -22.70 31.63
CA LEU A 381 3.11 -21.55 31.73
C LEU A 381 4.01 -21.84 32.93
N GLY A 382 5.06 -22.63 32.69
CA GLY A 382 6.03 -23.02 33.70
C GLY A 382 6.81 -21.79 34.17
N PHE A 383 6.35 -21.19 35.27
CA PHE A 383 7.09 -20.20 36.04
C PHE A 383 8.32 -20.87 36.67
N TYR A 384 9.46 -20.82 35.97
CA TYR A 384 10.77 -21.04 36.58
C TYR A 384 11.35 -19.69 37.00
N TYR A 385 11.10 -19.32 38.26
CA TYR A 385 11.84 -18.25 38.93
C TYR A 385 13.27 -18.76 39.20
N ASN A 386 14.23 -18.39 38.35
CA ASN A 386 15.63 -18.39 38.73
C ASN A 386 15.95 -17.03 39.36
N ASN A 387 15.79 -16.94 40.68
CA ASN A 387 16.29 -15.83 41.46
C ASN A 387 17.82 -15.88 41.46
N LEU A 388 18.46 -15.02 40.67
CA LEU A 388 19.85 -14.65 40.89
C LEU A 388 19.87 -13.56 41.96
N ASN A 389 20.44 -13.87 43.13
CA ASN A 389 20.65 -12.92 44.20
C ASN A 389 21.77 -11.95 43.79
N ILE A 390 21.40 -10.74 43.40
CA ILE A 390 22.30 -9.60 43.26
C ILE A 390 22.10 -8.71 44.49
N THR A 391 23.20 -8.25 45.09
CA THR A 391 23.21 -7.45 46.32
C THR A 391 22.74 -6.02 46.06
N ASP A 392 22.06 -5.42 47.05
CA ASP A 392 21.44 -4.08 46.95
C ASP A 392 22.43 -2.95 46.55
N GLU A 393 23.73 -3.12 46.83
CA GLU A 393 24.79 -2.18 46.43
C GLU A 393 25.08 -2.18 44.91
N GLU A 394 24.90 -3.30 44.20
CA GLU A 394 25.08 -3.36 42.73
C GLU A 394 23.86 -2.73 42.01
N LYS A 395 22.69 -2.80 42.63
CA LYS A 395 21.43 -2.22 42.12
C LYS A 395 21.46 -0.69 42.16
N GLU A 396 22.00 -0.10 43.23
CA GLU A 396 22.17 1.34 43.36
C GLU A 396 23.25 1.91 42.43
N GLN A 397 24.31 1.15 42.11
CA GLN A 397 25.33 1.58 41.15
C GLN A 397 24.85 1.51 39.69
N MET A 398 24.02 0.52 39.31
CA MET A 398 23.44 0.43 37.96
C MET A 398 22.34 1.47 37.69
N LEU A 399 21.66 1.97 38.72
CA LEU A 399 20.66 3.04 38.59
C LEU A 399 21.28 4.42 38.28
N ALA A 400 22.59 4.60 38.51
CA ALA A 400 23.29 5.87 38.34
C ALA A 400 23.84 6.10 36.90
N GLN A 401 23.86 5.08 36.05
CA GLN A 401 24.19 5.21 34.62
C GLN A 401 22.94 4.92 33.78
N GLU A 402 22.53 5.87 32.91
CA GLU A 402 21.54 5.57 31.88
C GLU A 402 22.05 4.41 31.03
N ALA A 403 21.43 3.24 31.14
CA ALA A 403 21.80 2.07 30.37
C ALA A 403 21.66 2.35 28.86
N PRO A 404 22.59 1.84 28.02
CA PRO A 404 22.63 2.14 26.59
C PRO A 404 21.37 1.61 25.89
N LYS A 405 20.82 2.40 24.97
CA LYS A 405 19.59 2.09 24.24
C LYS A 405 19.96 1.31 22.97
N ILE A 406 20.24 0.02 23.14
CA ILE A 406 20.91 -0.81 22.13
C ILE A 406 20.31 -0.74 20.71
N PHE A 407 18.98 -0.72 20.58
CA PHE A 407 18.31 -0.69 19.27
C PHE A 407 18.31 0.71 18.67
N LEU A 408 17.99 1.73 19.48
CA LEU A 408 18.03 3.12 19.06
C LEU A 408 19.44 3.51 18.62
N ASP A 409 20.47 3.08 19.34
CA ASP A 409 21.87 3.37 19.02
C ASP A 409 22.24 2.81 17.64
N VAL A 410 21.80 1.59 17.30
CA VAL A 410 21.99 1.02 15.96
C VAL A 410 21.27 1.82 14.88
N ILE A 411 20.01 2.21 15.11
CA ILE A 411 19.23 3.01 14.15
C ILE A 411 19.91 4.35 13.92
N VAL A 412 20.39 5.00 14.99
CA VAL A 412 21.06 6.29 14.94
C VAL A 412 22.43 6.20 14.27
N ASN A 413 23.18 5.13 14.53
CA ASN A 413 24.44 4.86 13.84
C ASN A 413 24.22 4.61 12.34
N SER A 414 23.08 4.03 11.96
CA SER A 414 22.69 3.84 10.57
C SER A 414 22.38 5.16 9.83
N LEU A 415 22.26 6.29 10.54
CA LEU A 415 22.13 7.64 9.95
C LEU A 415 23.47 8.20 9.43
N ASP A 416 24.57 7.46 9.53
CA ASP A 416 25.84 7.86 8.92
C ASP A 416 25.77 7.73 7.39
N CYS A 417 25.93 8.85 6.70
CA CYS A 417 25.88 8.95 5.24
C CYS A 417 27.27 9.14 4.60
N THR A 418 28.37 8.97 5.35
CA THR A 418 29.74 9.19 4.85
C THR A 418 30.07 8.41 3.58
N GLU A 419 29.67 7.14 3.50
CA GLU A 419 29.84 6.33 2.29
C GLU A 419 28.68 6.47 1.30
N ASN A 420 27.46 6.28 1.78
CA ASN A 420 26.21 6.41 1.03
C ASN A 420 25.03 6.48 2.03
N ASP A 421 23.83 6.73 1.54
CA ASP A 421 22.63 6.89 2.36
C ASP A 421 21.74 5.63 2.45
N TYR A 422 22.25 4.46 2.07
CA TYR A 422 21.43 3.27 1.88
C TYR A 422 20.72 2.85 3.17
N SER A 423 21.47 2.68 4.25
CA SER A 423 20.94 2.37 5.59
C SER A 423 20.17 3.55 6.19
N ALA A 424 20.70 4.77 5.98
CA ALA A 424 20.16 5.99 6.55
C ALA A 424 18.74 6.28 6.08
N LEU A 425 18.42 6.02 4.80
CA LEU A 425 17.06 6.18 4.27
C LEU A 425 16.05 5.38 5.10
N PHE A 426 16.32 4.11 5.36
CA PHE A 426 15.37 3.25 6.10
C PHE A 426 15.34 3.55 7.60
N ALA A 427 16.47 3.94 8.19
CA ALA A 427 16.50 4.43 9.56
C ALA A 427 15.63 5.70 9.72
N LEU A 428 15.72 6.64 8.77
CA LEU A 428 14.87 7.83 8.74
C LEU A 428 13.39 7.47 8.52
N CYS A 429 13.09 6.49 7.65
CA CYS A 429 11.71 6.03 7.44
C CYS A 429 11.12 5.46 8.72
N LEU A 430 11.88 4.68 9.48
CA LEU A 430 11.43 4.10 10.74
C LEU A 430 11.17 5.19 11.79
N LEU A 431 12.11 6.14 11.98
CA LEU A 431 11.93 7.25 12.91
C LEU A 431 10.75 8.15 12.50
N TYR A 432 10.57 8.39 11.20
CA TYR A 432 9.41 9.09 10.66
C TYR A 432 8.11 8.35 10.99
N ALA A 433 8.04 7.05 10.69
CA ALA A 433 6.85 6.23 10.92
C ALA A 433 6.46 6.21 12.40
N ILE A 434 7.43 6.00 13.30
CA ILE A 434 7.22 6.05 14.76
C ILE A 434 6.72 7.44 15.20
N SER A 435 7.32 8.53 14.70
CA SER A 435 6.96 9.90 15.12
C SER A 435 5.58 10.39 14.64
N HIS A 436 5.00 9.74 13.62
CA HIS A 436 3.70 10.07 13.03
C HIS A 436 2.61 9.04 13.36
N ASN A 437 2.95 7.94 14.03
CA ASN A 437 1.97 6.91 14.37
C ASN A 437 1.05 7.36 15.51
N ALA A 438 -0.26 7.41 15.24
CA ALA A 438 -1.27 7.86 16.19
C ALA A 438 -1.55 6.87 17.34
N GLY A 439 -1.13 5.60 17.21
CA GLY A 439 -1.27 4.58 18.24
C GLY A 439 -0.16 4.62 19.31
N ILE A 440 0.86 5.46 19.14
CA ILE A 440 1.94 5.62 20.11
C ILE A 440 1.65 6.80 21.03
N SER A 441 1.79 6.59 22.33
CA SER A 441 1.64 7.65 23.34
C SER A 441 2.64 8.80 23.10
N PRO A 442 2.20 10.06 23.15
CA PRO A 442 3.08 11.21 22.96
C PRO A 442 4.19 11.27 24.02
N ASP A 443 3.95 10.75 25.22
CA ASP A 443 4.93 10.71 26.32
C ASP A 443 6.17 9.88 25.98
N LEU A 444 6.02 8.80 25.19
CA LEU A 444 7.15 8.00 24.75
C LEU A 444 8.05 8.76 23.76
N LEU A 445 7.43 9.62 22.94
CA LEU A 445 8.07 10.41 21.89
C LEU A 445 8.60 11.76 22.40
N ASP A 446 8.08 12.27 23.52
CA ASP A 446 8.34 13.60 24.07
C ASP A 446 9.84 13.89 24.23
N GLY A 447 10.31 14.93 23.55
CA GLY A 447 11.72 15.34 23.52
C GLY A 447 12.65 14.44 22.70
N LEU A 448 12.21 13.26 22.25
CA LEU A 448 12.99 12.33 21.42
C LEU A 448 12.66 12.43 19.93
N LEU A 449 11.38 12.27 19.59
CA LEU A 449 10.85 12.28 18.21
C LEU A 449 9.81 13.38 17.96
N ILE A 450 9.38 14.08 19.01
CA ILE A 450 8.58 15.31 18.96
C ILE A 450 9.16 16.35 19.93
N PRO A 451 8.83 17.66 19.79
CA PRO A 451 9.29 18.68 20.71
C PRO A 451 8.83 18.41 22.13
N SER A 452 9.67 18.73 23.12
CA SER A 452 9.28 18.54 24.53
C SER A 452 8.12 19.46 24.91
N SER A 453 7.16 18.87 25.61
CA SER A 453 5.98 19.55 26.14
C SER A 453 6.32 20.40 27.38
N ASN A 454 7.39 20.07 28.10
CA ASN A 454 7.81 20.77 29.32
C ASN A 454 9.32 21.18 29.26
N PRO A 455 9.63 22.30 28.59
CA PRO A 455 11.01 22.74 28.38
C PRO A 455 11.73 23.23 29.65
N GLU A 456 11.03 23.39 30.77
CA GLU A 456 11.64 23.79 32.05
C GLU A 456 12.36 22.62 32.73
N GLN A 457 11.91 21.38 32.48
CA GLN A 457 12.41 20.18 33.15
C GLN A 457 13.21 19.26 32.21
N LYS A 458 13.01 19.39 30.89
CA LYS A 458 13.63 18.55 29.87
C LYS A 458 14.21 19.40 28.72
N PRO A 459 15.26 18.91 28.04
CA PRO A 459 15.74 19.57 26.83
C PRO A 459 14.62 19.66 25.79
N ARG A 460 14.57 20.79 25.06
CA ARG A 460 13.53 21.08 24.05
C ARG A 460 13.38 19.97 23.01
N TYR A 461 14.48 19.33 22.68
CA TYR A 461 14.58 18.17 21.79
C TYR A 461 15.92 17.44 22.07
N THR A 462 16.08 16.28 21.47
CA THR A 462 17.29 15.48 21.56
C THR A 462 18.40 16.05 20.68
N SER A 463 19.36 16.74 21.31
CA SER A 463 20.41 17.51 20.62
C SER A 463 21.27 16.67 19.68
N TRP A 464 21.67 15.46 20.09
CA TRP A 464 22.53 14.60 19.27
C TRP A 464 21.81 14.10 18.01
N LEU A 465 20.49 13.85 18.09
CA LEU A 465 19.70 13.39 16.94
C LEU A 465 19.56 14.52 15.93
N VAL A 466 19.22 15.72 16.40
CA VAL A 466 19.15 16.92 15.57
C VAL A 466 20.50 17.20 14.91
N GLN A 467 21.62 17.07 15.64
CA GLN A 467 22.94 17.21 15.05
C GLN A 467 23.21 16.19 13.94
N LYS A 468 22.81 14.92 14.11
CA LYS A 468 22.91 13.89 13.05
C LYS A 468 22.08 14.25 11.81
N LEU A 469 20.86 14.74 11.98
CA LEU A 469 20.02 15.18 10.84
C LEU A 469 20.63 16.38 10.12
N ILE A 470 21.16 17.37 10.86
CA ILE A 470 21.86 18.53 10.28
C ILE A 470 23.12 18.09 9.53
N ASN A 471 23.84 17.08 10.01
CA ASN A 471 25.00 16.54 9.30
C ASN A 471 24.61 15.94 7.94
N ILE A 472 23.49 15.22 7.84
CA ILE A 472 22.98 14.70 6.55
C ILE A 472 22.62 15.86 5.60
N ILE A 473 21.97 16.91 6.12
CA ILE A 473 21.63 18.10 5.34
C ILE A 473 22.91 18.77 4.81
N THR A 474 23.89 18.98 5.68
CA THR A 474 25.18 19.60 5.33
C THR A 474 25.92 18.77 4.29
N LEU A 475 26.01 17.45 4.49
CA LEU A 475 26.64 16.54 3.53
C LEU A 475 25.93 16.59 2.16
N SER A 476 24.61 16.73 2.15
CA SER A 476 23.83 16.81 0.89
C SER A 476 24.16 18.05 0.06
N CYS A 477 24.64 19.11 0.69
CA CYS A 477 25.08 20.36 0.08
C CYS A 477 26.49 20.29 -0.53
N GLN A 478 27.26 19.23 -0.23
CA GLN A 478 28.62 19.05 -0.74
C GLN A 478 28.65 18.46 -2.15
N LEU A 479 29.71 18.80 -2.91
CA LEU A 479 29.94 18.27 -4.24
C LEU A 479 30.26 16.76 -4.18
N GLY A 480 29.59 15.95 -4.99
CA GLY A 480 29.88 14.53 -5.12
C GLY A 480 29.40 13.64 -3.96
N CYS A 481 28.58 14.18 -3.05
CA CYS A 481 27.96 13.38 -2.00
C CYS A 481 27.04 12.29 -2.58
N LYS A 482 26.94 11.17 -1.85
CA LYS A 482 26.15 9.99 -2.23
C LYS A 482 24.82 9.92 -1.47
N VAL A 483 24.25 11.08 -1.17
CA VAL A 483 22.94 11.22 -0.52
C VAL A 483 21.89 11.51 -1.59
N ARG A 484 20.89 10.65 -1.69
CA ARG A 484 19.74 10.80 -2.60
C ARG A 484 18.82 11.91 -2.11
N LEU A 485 18.06 12.50 -3.04
CA LEU A 485 17.14 13.60 -2.73
C LEU A 485 16.04 13.18 -1.76
N VAL A 486 15.50 11.96 -1.93
CA VAL A 486 14.49 11.40 -1.03
C VAL A 486 14.96 11.34 0.43
N THR A 487 16.23 11.03 0.66
CA THR A 487 16.82 10.99 2.01
C THR A 487 16.92 12.39 2.60
N LEU A 488 17.31 13.39 1.80
CA LEU A 488 17.35 14.79 2.24
C LEU A 488 15.94 15.30 2.58
N GLU A 489 14.95 15.06 1.73
CA GLU A 489 13.55 15.46 1.96
C GLU A 489 12.99 14.86 3.25
N LEU A 490 13.27 13.58 3.50
CA LEU A 490 12.83 12.88 4.71
C LEU A 490 13.56 13.40 5.96
N THR A 491 14.87 13.67 5.84
CA THR A 491 15.68 14.28 6.91
C THR A 491 15.12 15.64 7.32
N ILE A 492 14.80 16.49 6.34
CA ILE A 492 14.20 17.81 6.54
C ILE A 492 12.83 17.67 7.23
N SER A 493 12.00 16.73 6.77
CA SER A 493 10.68 16.48 7.35
C SER A 493 10.77 16.06 8.82
N LEU A 494 11.70 15.16 9.16
CA LEU A 494 11.93 14.72 10.54
C LEU A 494 12.53 15.83 11.41
N LEU A 495 13.47 16.63 10.87
CA LEU A 495 14.03 17.78 11.58
C LEU A 495 12.95 18.81 11.94
N LEU A 496 12.08 19.15 10.98
CA LEU A 496 10.94 20.05 11.22
C LEU A 496 9.99 19.45 12.26
N ARG A 497 9.69 18.16 12.18
CA ARG A 497 8.85 17.46 13.16
C ARG A 497 9.40 17.56 14.58
N LEU A 498 10.72 17.47 14.74
CA LEU A 498 11.42 17.51 16.03
C LEU A 498 11.56 18.91 16.63
N THR A 499 11.60 19.94 15.78
CA THR A 499 12.12 21.26 16.17
C THR A 499 11.16 22.41 15.91
N LEU A 500 10.06 22.19 15.20
CA LEU A 500 9.05 23.20 14.94
C LEU A 500 7.80 22.95 15.78
N LYS A 501 7.38 23.95 16.55
CA LYS A 501 6.11 23.96 17.29
C LYS A 501 5.37 25.26 17.02
N ASP A 502 4.12 25.18 16.57
CA ASP A 502 3.29 26.36 16.25
C ASP A 502 3.98 27.37 15.30
N ARG A 503 4.73 26.87 14.31
CA ARG A 503 5.57 27.66 13.37
C ARG A 503 6.73 28.43 14.00
N VAL A 504 7.07 28.12 15.24
CA VAL A 504 8.24 28.65 15.94
C VAL A 504 9.33 27.59 15.96
N SER A 505 10.53 27.95 15.49
CA SER A 505 11.71 27.10 15.61
C SER A 505 12.18 27.05 17.06
N LEU A 506 12.43 25.84 17.55
CA LEU A 506 12.96 25.56 18.88
C LEU A 506 14.46 25.29 18.86
N LEU A 507 15.10 25.32 17.68
CA LEU A 507 16.52 25.08 17.49
C LEU A 507 17.37 25.97 18.40
N THR A 508 18.54 25.46 18.79
CA THR A 508 19.56 26.27 19.46
C THR A 508 20.25 27.14 18.42
N ASP A 509 20.85 28.25 18.86
CA ASP A 509 21.58 29.16 17.96
C ASP A 509 22.69 28.43 17.18
N ALA A 510 23.37 27.48 17.81
CA ALA A 510 24.39 26.65 17.16
C ALA A 510 23.82 25.77 16.03
N HIS A 511 22.69 25.10 16.26
CA HIS A 511 22.05 24.27 15.24
C HIS A 511 21.43 25.12 14.12
N LEU A 512 20.81 26.26 14.47
CA LEU A 512 20.28 27.19 13.49
C LEU A 512 21.39 27.75 12.59
N ALA A 513 22.53 28.13 13.19
CA ALA A 513 23.70 28.58 12.44
C ALA A 513 24.24 27.49 11.49
N ALA A 514 24.24 26.22 11.91
CA ALA A 514 24.64 25.10 11.05
C ALA A 514 23.70 24.90 9.85
N VAL A 515 22.38 25.01 10.04
CA VAL A 515 21.40 24.95 8.93
C VAL A 515 21.59 26.12 7.96
N LEU A 516 21.82 27.33 8.47
CA LEU A 516 22.11 28.50 7.63
C LEU A 516 23.42 28.34 6.86
N ALA A 517 24.46 27.76 7.48
CA ALA A 517 25.71 27.44 6.80
C ALA A 517 25.50 26.45 5.64
N ALA A 518 24.68 25.40 5.85
CA ALA A 518 24.32 24.46 4.78
C ALA A 518 23.57 25.15 3.62
N ARG A 519 22.72 26.15 3.92
CA ARG A 519 22.08 26.97 2.89
C ARG A 519 23.10 27.74 2.05
N GLU A 520 24.06 28.41 2.70
CA GLU A 520 25.12 29.15 1.99
C GLU A 520 26.01 28.20 1.15
N GLU A 521 26.31 27.01 1.68
CA GLU A 521 27.07 25.97 0.96
C GLU A 521 26.32 25.49 -0.29
N SER A 522 25.03 25.17 -0.16
CA SER A 522 24.18 24.79 -1.31
C SER A 522 24.08 25.92 -2.36
N THR A 523 24.04 27.18 -1.92
CA THR A 523 24.00 28.36 -2.79
C THR A 523 25.32 28.52 -3.55
N SER A 524 26.45 28.32 -2.86
CA SER A 524 27.78 28.35 -3.46
C SER A 524 27.95 27.26 -4.53
N LEU A 525 27.49 26.04 -4.25
CA LEU A 525 27.48 24.94 -5.20
C LEU A 525 26.63 25.29 -6.44
N LEU A 526 25.40 25.79 -6.22
CA LEU A 526 24.48 26.14 -7.29
C LEU A 526 25.03 27.25 -8.21
N ARG A 527 25.74 28.22 -7.63
CA ARG A 527 26.37 29.32 -8.39
C ARG A 527 27.37 28.83 -9.45
N ASN A 528 28.00 27.67 -9.23
CA ASN A 528 28.91 27.09 -10.22
C ASN A 528 28.17 26.65 -11.48
N TYR A 529 26.96 26.10 -11.34
CA TYR A 529 26.12 25.67 -12.47
C TYR A 529 25.44 26.87 -13.15
N TYR A 530 24.96 27.85 -12.38
CA TYR A 530 24.39 29.09 -12.92
C TYR A 530 25.32 29.80 -13.92
N LYS A 531 26.64 29.74 -13.69
CA LYS A 531 27.63 30.38 -14.57
C LYS A 531 28.05 29.54 -15.78
N ARG A 532 27.70 28.25 -15.82
CA ARG A 532 28.20 27.29 -16.81
C ARG A 532 27.12 26.77 -17.76
N GLU A 533 25.88 26.70 -17.30
CA GLU A 533 24.76 26.11 -18.04
C GLU A 533 23.88 27.22 -18.63
N ASP A 534 23.84 27.32 -19.96
CA ASP A 534 23.05 28.35 -20.67
C ASP A 534 21.53 28.23 -20.40
N ILE A 535 21.05 27.01 -20.18
CA ILE A 535 19.63 26.69 -19.90
C ILE A 535 19.32 26.59 -18.40
N PHE A 536 20.17 27.16 -17.54
CA PHE A 536 19.99 27.04 -16.09
C PHE A 536 18.64 27.57 -15.60
N GLY A 537 18.15 28.69 -16.16
CA GLY A 537 16.87 29.28 -15.77
C GLY A 537 15.70 28.31 -15.98
N ASP A 538 15.59 27.75 -17.19
CA ASP A 538 14.57 26.76 -17.54
C ASP A 538 14.66 25.50 -16.67
N MET A 539 15.89 25.01 -16.43
CA MET A 539 16.10 23.90 -15.51
C MET A 539 15.61 24.24 -14.10
N PHE A 540 15.96 25.41 -13.58
CA PHE A 540 15.58 25.84 -12.24
C PHE A 540 14.07 25.88 -12.03
N GLU A 541 13.35 26.50 -12.97
CA GLU A 541 11.88 26.57 -12.91
C GLU A 541 11.23 25.20 -13.04
N SER A 542 11.75 24.35 -13.94
CA SER A 542 11.25 22.98 -14.11
C SER A 542 11.37 22.16 -12.82
N GLU A 543 12.51 22.27 -12.12
CA GLU A 543 12.73 21.52 -10.87
C GLU A 543 11.89 22.06 -9.70
N ASP A 544 11.68 23.38 -9.58
CA ASP A 544 10.75 23.97 -8.59
C ASP A 544 9.31 23.53 -8.84
N GLU A 545 8.85 23.54 -10.10
CA GLU A 545 7.53 23.03 -10.45
C GLU A 545 7.36 21.54 -10.11
N GLU A 546 8.37 20.70 -10.39
CA GLU A 546 8.31 19.27 -10.08
C GLU A 546 8.25 19.01 -8.57
N LEU A 547 9.06 19.70 -7.77
CA LEU A 547 9.06 19.57 -6.31
C LEU A 547 7.71 19.97 -5.70
N ARG A 548 7.04 21.00 -6.23
CA ARG A 548 5.71 21.42 -5.76
C ARG A 548 4.61 20.43 -6.12
N LYS A 549 4.71 19.75 -7.26
CA LYS A 549 3.68 18.82 -7.77
C LYS A 549 3.65 17.50 -7.00
N LYS A 550 4.81 17.01 -6.55
CA LYS A 550 4.97 15.68 -5.95
C LYS A 550 5.69 15.75 -4.60
N PRO A 551 4.99 16.12 -3.50
CA PRO A 551 5.58 16.06 -2.17
C PRO A 551 5.90 14.62 -1.77
N LEU A 552 6.91 14.44 -0.92
CA LEU A 552 7.29 13.14 -0.39
C LEU A 552 6.11 12.47 0.33
N ASN A 553 5.73 11.27 -0.12
CA ASN A 553 4.84 10.37 0.58
C ASN A 553 5.63 9.14 1.05
N VAL A 554 5.81 9.02 2.36
CA VAL A 554 6.62 7.94 2.96
C VAL A 554 5.92 6.59 2.86
N GLU A 555 4.59 6.54 2.89
CA GLU A 555 3.83 5.30 2.69
C GLU A 555 4.09 4.74 1.29
N TRP A 556 4.02 5.58 0.25
CA TRP A 556 4.32 5.17 -1.13
C TRP A 556 5.79 4.81 -1.32
N LEU A 557 6.70 5.51 -0.61
CA LEU A 557 8.12 5.16 -0.64
C LEU A 557 8.35 3.76 -0.07
N MET A 558 7.67 3.39 1.03
CA MET A 558 7.77 2.07 1.66
C MET A 558 6.99 0.97 0.92
N MET A 559 6.29 1.31 -0.16
CA MET A 559 5.71 0.35 -1.10
C MET A 559 6.63 0.05 -2.29
N ASP A 560 7.62 0.91 -2.56
CA ASP A 560 8.56 0.75 -3.66
C ASP A 560 9.62 -0.30 -3.30
N SER A 561 9.71 -1.38 -4.06
CA SER A 561 10.71 -2.42 -3.84
C SER A 561 12.11 -2.00 -4.29
N ASN A 562 12.22 -1.06 -5.23
CA ASN A 562 13.51 -0.72 -5.85
C ASN A 562 14.45 0.00 -4.88
N ILE A 563 13.92 0.68 -3.86
CA ILE A 563 14.75 1.38 -2.88
C ILE A 563 15.52 0.41 -1.95
N LEU A 564 15.07 -0.85 -1.86
CA LEU A 564 15.77 -1.94 -1.16
C LEU A 564 16.98 -2.45 -1.95
N LEU A 565 17.17 -2.01 -3.18
CA LEU A 565 18.40 -2.31 -3.91
C LEU A 565 19.46 -1.25 -3.60
N PRO A 566 20.77 -1.59 -3.68
CA PRO A 566 21.83 -0.63 -3.45
C PRO A 566 21.68 0.63 -4.32
N PRO A 567 21.96 1.85 -3.80
CA PRO A 567 21.77 3.08 -4.56
C PRO A 567 22.54 3.09 -5.89
N THR A 568 21.79 3.14 -6.99
CA THR A 568 22.34 3.20 -8.35
C THR A 568 22.48 4.63 -8.85
N GLY A 569 23.40 4.87 -9.78
CA GLY A 569 23.50 6.13 -10.51
C GLY A 569 22.85 6.11 -11.89
N THR A 570 22.57 4.93 -12.46
CA THR A 570 22.17 4.84 -13.87
C THR A 570 20.66 5.03 -14.06
N PRO A 571 20.22 5.86 -15.03
CA PRO A 571 18.80 6.02 -15.37
C PRO A 571 18.20 4.77 -16.03
N LEU A 572 19.03 3.83 -16.49
CA LEU A 572 18.57 2.61 -17.20
C LEU A 572 17.77 1.65 -16.32
N THR A 573 17.84 1.81 -15.00
CA THR A 573 17.10 0.99 -14.03
C THR A 573 15.62 1.35 -13.93
N GLY A 574 15.18 2.45 -14.56
CA GLY A 574 13.81 2.95 -14.46
C GLY A 574 13.48 3.61 -13.11
N ILE A 575 14.43 3.66 -12.17
CA ILE A 575 14.24 4.30 -10.86
C ILE A 575 14.18 5.81 -11.03
N GLU A 576 13.14 6.42 -10.44
CA GLU A 576 12.93 7.87 -10.46
C GLU A 576 14.13 8.63 -9.91
N PHE A 577 14.42 9.79 -10.49
CA PHE A 577 15.59 10.60 -10.16
C PHE A 577 15.72 10.92 -8.65
N ASN A 578 14.61 11.14 -7.95
CA ASN A 578 14.61 11.41 -6.51
C ASN A 578 15.15 10.27 -5.65
N LYS A 579 15.06 9.02 -6.13
CA LYS A 579 15.37 7.78 -5.41
C LYS A 579 16.71 7.17 -5.81
N ARG A 580 17.46 7.81 -6.72
CA ARG A 580 18.76 7.34 -7.20
C ARG A 580 19.81 8.46 -7.17
N LEU A 581 21.06 8.10 -7.47
CA LEU A 581 22.16 9.06 -7.58
C LEU A 581 22.15 9.72 -8.98
N PRO A 582 22.65 10.97 -9.11
CA PRO A 582 22.69 11.67 -10.39
C PRO A 582 23.73 11.08 -11.35
N CYS A 583 23.36 11.01 -12.63
CA CYS A 583 24.19 10.55 -13.75
C CYS A 583 24.60 11.70 -14.66
N GLY A 584 25.89 12.02 -14.71
CA GLY A 584 26.42 13.10 -15.56
C GLY A 584 26.17 14.52 -15.03
N GLU A 585 26.65 15.52 -15.76
CA GLU A 585 26.65 16.92 -15.29
C GLU A 585 25.25 17.54 -15.21
N VAL A 586 24.38 17.28 -16.19
CA VAL A 586 23.02 17.82 -16.21
C VAL A 586 22.23 17.37 -14.97
N GLU A 587 22.28 16.07 -14.64
CA GLU A 587 21.59 15.59 -13.43
C GLU A 587 22.26 16.06 -12.13
N ARG A 588 23.57 16.30 -12.13
CA ARG A 588 24.24 16.94 -10.98
C ARG A 588 23.75 18.39 -10.79
N ALA A 589 23.55 19.13 -11.88
CA ALA A 589 22.97 20.47 -11.85
C ALA A 589 21.52 20.43 -11.32
N ARG A 590 20.68 19.53 -11.86
CA ARG A 590 19.30 19.31 -11.38
C ARG A 590 19.25 18.96 -9.89
N ARG A 591 20.13 18.06 -9.43
CA ARG A 591 20.25 17.73 -8.00
C ARG A 591 20.64 18.96 -7.18
N ALA A 592 21.62 19.74 -7.61
CA ALA A 592 22.06 20.94 -6.90
C ALA A 592 20.91 21.97 -6.77
N ILE A 593 20.11 22.14 -7.82
CA ILE A 593 18.89 22.97 -7.80
C ILE A 593 17.92 22.45 -6.72
N ARG A 594 17.57 21.16 -6.73
CA ARG A 594 16.63 20.60 -5.73
C ARG A 594 17.15 20.70 -4.31
N VAL A 595 18.44 20.43 -4.07
CA VAL A 595 19.05 20.57 -2.73
C VAL A 595 18.93 22.01 -2.25
N PHE A 596 19.24 23.00 -3.10
CA PHE A 596 19.08 24.41 -2.75
C PHE A 596 17.64 24.76 -2.41
N LEU A 597 16.67 24.34 -3.24
CA LEU A 597 15.24 24.61 -3.03
C LEU A 597 14.75 24.01 -1.70
N LEU A 598 15.13 22.77 -1.40
CA LEU A 598 14.75 22.08 -0.16
C LEU A 598 15.36 22.74 1.09
N VAL A 599 16.65 23.08 1.07
CA VAL A 599 17.32 23.74 2.20
C VAL A 599 16.83 25.17 2.38
N ARG A 600 16.49 25.87 1.29
CA ARG A 600 15.86 27.19 1.33
C ARG A 600 14.48 27.11 2.00
N ASP A 601 13.61 26.19 1.57
CA ASP A 601 12.30 25.98 2.18
C ASP A 601 12.39 25.62 3.67
N LEU A 602 13.35 24.78 4.05
CA LEU A 602 13.66 24.52 5.46
C LEU A 602 13.97 25.82 6.23
N CYS A 603 14.86 26.66 5.70
CA CYS A 603 15.22 27.91 6.37
C CYS A 603 14.03 28.88 6.51
N LEU A 604 13.19 28.99 5.48
CA LEU A 604 11.97 29.81 5.52
C LEU A 604 11.00 29.30 6.60
N LYS A 605 10.76 27.98 6.65
CA LYS A 605 9.90 27.35 7.67
C LYS A 605 10.42 27.55 9.08
N LEU A 606 11.74 27.42 9.30
CA LEU A 606 12.36 27.66 10.60
C LEU A 606 12.31 29.14 11.03
N SER A 607 12.32 30.07 10.07
CA SER A 607 12.23 31.51 10.32
C SER A 607 10.78 32.01 10.45
N GLY A 608 9.79 31.18 10.12
CA GLY A 608 8.38 31.57 10.08
C GLY A 608 8.02 32.46 8.89
N GLU A 609 8.91 32.54 7.89
CA GLU A 609 8.73 33.35 6.68
C GLU A 609 7.98 32.57 5.59
N LYS A 610 7.36 33.29 4.65
CA LYS A 610 6.70 32.70 3.48
C LYS A 610 7.60 32.86 2.26
N GLU A 611 7.54 31.90 1.33
CA GLU A 611 8.17 32.05 0.02
C GLU A 611 7.48 33.17 -0.77
N THR A 612 8.27 34.14 -1.22
CA THR A 612 7.81 35.33 -1.96
C THR A 612 8.54 35.53 -3.28
N GLN A 613 9.63 34.78 -3.51
CA GLN A 613 10.49 34.94 -4.69
C GLN A 613 10.23 33.88 -5.76
N LEU A 614 9.54 32.78 -5.41
CA LEU A 614 9.23 31.68 -6.33
C LEU A 614 7.72 31.47 -6.48
N PRO A 615 7.19 31.18 -7.68
CA PRO A 615 7.94 30.88 -8.91
C PRO A 615 8.59 32.14 -9.49
N LEU A 616 9.72 31.98 -10.20
CA LEU A 616 10.42 33.10 -10.85
C LEU A 616 9.51 33.79 -11.87
N THR A 617 8.82 32.97 -12.67
CA THR A 617 7.81 33.42 -13.62
C THR A 617 6.41 33.33 -13.01
N ASN A 618 5.77 34.47 -12.77
CA ASN A 618 4.37 34.52 -12.36
C ASN A 618 3.44 34.60 -13.59
N ARG A 619 2.99 33.45 -14.07
CA ARG A 619 2.10 33.36 -15.25
C ARG A 619 0.72 34.00 -15.04
N ASN A 620 0.33 34.32 -13.80
CA ASN A 620 -0.89 35.08 -13.53
C ASN A 620 -0.78 36.55 -13.92
N ASP A 621 0.43 37.07 -14.13
CA ASP A 621 0.66 38.44 -14.59
C ASP A 621 0.27 38.62 -16.07
N CYS A 622 0.10 37.52 -16.82
CA CYS A 622 -0.47 37.59 -18.17
C CYS A 622 -1.90 38.12 -18.13
N VAL A 623 -2.23 38.95 -19.11
CA VAL A 623 -3.58 39.47 -19.26
C VAL A 623 -4.54 38.32 -19.56
N GLN A 624 -5.57 38.20 -18.74
CA GLN A 624 -6.56 37.13 -18.81
C GLN A 624 -7.54 37.35 -19.96
N SER A 625 -8.02 36.27 -20.57
CA SER A 625 -8.81 36.27 -21.83
C SER A 625 -10.18 36.99 -21.77
N ASN A 626 -10.61 37.41 -20.59
CA ASN A 626 -11.90 38.10 -20.39
C ASN A 626 -11.74 39.59 -20.04
N ALA A 627 -10.52 40.13 -20.02
CA ALA A 627 -10.29 41.55 -19.76
C ALA A 627 -10.60 42.39 -21.00
N VAL A 628 -11.31 43.51 -20.83
CA VAL A 628 -11.46 44.52 -21.90
C VAL A 628 -10.28 45.49 -21.78
N LEU A 629 -9.46 45.58 -22.82
CA LEU A 629 -8.26 46.41 -22.85
C LEU A 629 -8.48 47.66 -23.70
N ASP A 630 -8.03 48.81 -23.21
CA ASP A 630 -7.85 50.02 -24.03
C ASP A 630 -6.53 49.91 -24.79
N LEU A 631 -6.63 49.82 -26.12
CA LEU A 631 -5.50 49.62 -27.04
C LEU A 631 -5.32 50.83 -27.97
N THR A 632 -5.89 51.99 -27.62
CA THR A 632 -5.87 53.21 -28.46
C THR A 632 -4.46 53.68 -28.82
N ASN A 633 -3.48 53.44 -27.95
CA ASN A 633 -2.08 53.79 -28.15
C ASN A 633 -1.17 52.56 -28.40
N SER A 634 -1.76 51.39 -28.63
CA SER A 634 -1.01 50.16 -28.85
C SER A 634 -0.84 49.88 -30.35
N ASP A 635 0.35 49.43 -30.73
CA ASP A 635 0.62 49.05 -32.12
C ASP A 635 0.02 47.68 -32.45
N LEU A 636 -1.07 47.69 -33.21
CA LEU A 636 -1.83 46.49 -33.58
C LEU A 636 -1.33 45.90 -34.91
N LEU A 637 -0.83 44.66 -34.87
CA LEU A 637 -0.41 43.93 -36.06
C LEU A 637 -1.52 42.97 -36.51
N SER A 638 -2.21 43.32 -37.59
CA SER A 638 -3.24 42.47 -38.21
C SER A 638 -2.62 41.17 -38.75
N CYS A 639 -3.17 40.03 -38.33
CA CYS A 639 -2.69 38.71 -38.72
C CYS A 639 -3.81 37.67 -38.80
N ASN A 640 -3.56 36.59 -39.53
CA ASN A 640 -4.39 35.39 -39.53
C ASN A 640 -3.65 34.26 -38.83
N VAL A 641 -4.23 33.74 -37.77
CA VAL A 641 -3.67 32.68 -36.95
C VAL A 641 -4.28 31.35 -37.39
N ILE A 642 -3.44 30.39 -37.75
CA ILE A 642 -3.83 29.04 -38.15
C ILE A 642 -3.26 28.07 -37.12
N GLY A 643 -4.15 27.49 -36.31
CA GLY A 643 -3.82 26.49 -35.31
C GLY A 643 -3.71 25.07 -35.88
N PRO A 644 -3.54 24.05 -35.02
CA PRO A 644 -3.45 22.65 -35.43
C PRO A 644 -4.76 22.09 -36.03
N ASP A 645 -5.88 22.75 -35.77
CA ASP A 645 -7.20 22.47 -36.36
C ASP A 645 -7.31 22.95 -37.82
N GLY A 646 -6.32 23.71 -38.31
CA GLY A 646 -6.30 24.27 -39.67
C GLY A 646 -7.29 25.42 -39.88
N VAL A 647 -7.99 25.86 -38.83
CA VAL A 647 -8.97 26.94 -38.92
C VAL A 647 -8.27 28.28 -38.96
N ARG A 648 -8.59 29.08 -39.97
CA ARG A 648 -8.02 30.42 -40.15
C ARG A 648 -8.81 31.44 -39.34
N ASN A 649 -8.19 31.96 -38.28
CA ASN A 649 -8.77 32.95 -37.39
C ASN A 649 -8.11 34.31 -37.57
N HIS A 650 -8.86 35.33 -37.96
CA HIS A 650 -8.35 36.69 -38.04
C HIS A 650 -8.24 37.32 -36.64
N ARG A 651 -7.07 37.86 -36.28
CA ARG A 651 -6.74 38.43 -34.97
C ARG A 651 -5.78 39.61 -35.12
N PHE A 652 -5.70 40.46 -34.10
CA PHE A 652 -4.64 41.46 -33.99
C PHE A 652 -3.61 40.99 -32.97
N LEU A 653 -2.34 40.99 -33.35
CA LEU A 653 -1.22 40.73 -32.45
C LEU A 653 -0.77 42.05 -31.82
N VAL A 654 -0.80 42.09 -30.49
CA VAL A 654 -0.21 43.15 -29.68
C VAL A 654 1.03 42.57 -29.02
N VAL A 655 2.16 43.26 -29.17
CA VAL A 655 3.41 42.91 -28.49
C VAL A 655 3.69 44.00 -27.45
N GLU A 656 3.64 43.63 -26.18
CA GLU A 656 4.00 44.49 -25.05
C GLU A 656 5.41 44.17 -24.55
N SER A 657 5.88 44.88 -23.52
CA SER A 657 7.25 44.73 -23.00
C SER A 657 7.61 43.35 -22.45
N ASN A 658 6.63 42.55 -22.01
CA ASN A 658 6.85 41.24 -21.39
C ASN A 658 5.93 40.12 -21.89
N GLN A 659 4.98 40.41 -22.77
CA GLN A 659 3.98 39.45 -23.25
C GLN A 659 3.50 39.77 -24.67
N ILE A 660 2.94 38.76 -25.33
CA ILE A 660 2.14 38.92 -26.54
C ILE A 660 0.67 38.66 -26.24
N MET A 661 -0.21 39.34 -26.97
CA MET A 661 -1.65 39.13 -26.90
C MET A 661 -2.25 39.05 -28.29
N LEU A 662 -3.12 38.06 -28.49
CA LEU A 662 -3.99 37.96 -29.66
C LEU A 662 -5.35 38.53 -29.32
N VAL A 663 -5.69 39.70 -29.84
CA VAL A 663 -6.92 40.41 -29.50
C VAL A 663 -7.95 40.39 -30.62
N VAL A 664 -9.22 40.43 -30.23
CA VAL A 664 -10.39 40.64 -31.10
C VAL A 664 -11.02 41.98 -30.73
N PRO A 665 -11.42 42.82 -31.70
CA PRO A 665 -12.06 44.11 -31.41
C PRO A 665 -13.40 43.93 -30.69
N VAL A 666 -13.68 44.81 -29.71
CA VAL A 666 -14.96 44.80 -28.98
C VAL A 666 -16.03 45.53 -29.80
N PRO A 667 -17.18 44.90 -30.11
CA PRO A 667 -18.24 45.54 -30.88
C PRO A 667 -18.74 46.83 -30.21
N GLY A 668 -18.76 47.93 -30.95
CA GLY A 668 -19.28 49.23 -30.48
C GLY A 668 -18.32 50.06 -29.62
N GLN A 669 -17.10 49.59 -29.35
CA GLN A 669 -16.08 50.34 -28.60
C GLN A 669 -14.79 50.47 -29.42
N LEU A 670 -14.62 51.63 -30.07
CA LEU A 670 -13.46 51.89 -30.93
C LEU A 670 -12.20 52.06 -30.07
N GLY A 671 -11.13 51.33 -30.41
CA GLY A 671 -9.89 51.32 -29.63
C GLY A 671 -9.82 50.28 -28.51
N PHE A 672 -10.91 49.52 -28.27
CA PHE A 672 -10.94 48.47 -27.24
C PHE A 672 -10.84 47.07 -27.86
N GLY A 673 -10.05 46.20 -27.23
CA GLY A 673 -9.87 44.81 -27.64
C GLY A 673 -10.02 43.83 -26.49
N GLN A 674 -10.50 42.63 -26.79
CA GLN A 674 -10.53 41.51 -25.86
C GLN A 674 -9.44 40.50 -26.24
N PRO A 675 -8.51 40.16 -25.34
CA PRO A 675 -7.47 39.18 -25.59
C PRO A 675 -8.09 37.78 -25.62
N THR A 676 -7.82 37.04 -26.68
CA THR A 676 -8.23 35.64 -26.85
C THR A 676 -7.15 34.69 -26.36
N LEU A 677 -5.88 35.11 -26.42
CA LEU A 677 -4.73 34.36 -25.96
C LEU A 677 -3.65 35.37 -25.56
N SER A 678 -2.97 35.09 -24.44
CA SER A 678 -1.81 35.84 -23.98
C SER A 678 -0.71 34.86 -23.58
N ALA A 679 0.54 35.23 -23.86
CA ALA A 679 1.73 34.44 -23.53
C ALA A 679 2.90 35.35 -23.20
N LEU A 680 3.74 34.97 -22.25
CA LEU A 680 4.95 35.74 -21.91
C LEU A 680 5.97 35.63 -23.05
N LEU A 681 6.70 36.71 -23.32
CA LEU A 681 7.65 36.75 -24.44
C LEU A 681 8.75 35.69 -24.31
N HIS A 682 9.24 35.44 -23.09
CA HIS A 682 10.29 34.44 -22.85
C HIS A 682 9.81 32.99 -23.00
N ASP A 683 8.49 32.75 -23.03
CA ASP A 683 7.90 31.43 -23.28
C ASP A 683 7.75 31.11 -24.78
N LEU A 684 8.07 32.06 -25.67
CA LEU A 684 7.87 31.94 -27.12
C LEU A 684 9.09 31.39 -27.85
N ASP A 685 8.84 30.45 -28.76
CA ASP A 685 9.76 30.05 -29.82
C ASP A 685 9.20 30.55 -31.16
N VAL A 686 9.96 31.44 -31.82
CA VAL A 686 9.54 32.12 -33.05
C VAL A 686 10.47 31.72 -34.18
N THR A 687 9.91 31.14 -35.23
CA THR A 687 10.64 30.75 -36.43
C THR A 687 10.02 31.37 -37.67
N ALA A 688 10.84 31.98 -38.53
CA ALA A 688 10.38 32.56 -39.79
C ALA A 688 10.11 31.45 -40.82
N ASP A 689 9.00 31.58 -41.58
CA ASP A 689 8.71 30.66 -42.67
C ASP A 689 9.65 30.93 -43.85
N LYS A 690 10.43 29.92 -44.24
CA LYS A 690 11.37 30.01 -45.36
C LYS A 690 10.68 30.11 -46.72
N GLN A 691 9.41 29.69 -46.81
CA GLN A 691 8.63 29.65 -48.04
C GLN A 691 7.71 30.87 -48.21
N ASP A 692 7.34 31.52 -47.11
CA ASP A 692 6.43 32.68 -47.12
C ASP A 692 6.90 33.78 -46.17
N VAL A 693 7.44 34.84 -46.76
CA VAL A 693 8.00 36.02 -46.08
C VAL A 693 6.94 36.77 -45.26
N LYS A 694 5.65 36.49 -45.45
CA LYS A 694 4.56 37.07 -44.66
C LYS A 694 4.17 36.24 -43.44
N SER A 695 4.86 35.13 -43.16
CA SER A 695 4.45 34.22 -42.09
C SER A 695 5.54 33.86 -41.08
N LEU A 696 5.11 33.71 -39.84
CA LEU A 696 5.89 33.25 -38.70
C LEU A 696 5.23 32.01 -38.11
N TYR A 697 6.03 31.05 -37.66
CA TYR A 697 5.57 29.99 -36.77
C TYR A 697 5.94 30.38 -35.34
N ILE A 698 4.93 30.43 -34.47
CA ILE A 698 5.10 30.73 -33.06
C ILE A 698 4.64 29.52 -32.26
N SER A 699 5.47 29.09 -31.32
CA SER A 699 5.15 28.08 -30.32
C SER A 699 5.29 28.69 -28.93
N ALA A 700 4.41 28.32 -28.01
CA ALA A 700 4.43 28.72 -26.63
C ALA A 700 3.96 27.55 -25.77
N LYS A 701 4.79 27.10 -24.82
CA LYS A 701 4.41 26.00 -23.91
C LYS A 701 3.24 26.40 -23.02
N TYR A 702 3.18 27.67 -22.61
CA TYR A 702 2.16 28.20 -21.72
C TYR A 702 1.48 29.41 -22.33
N THR A 703 0.14 29.38 -22.41
CA THR A 703 -0.69 30.54 -22.76
C THR A 703 -1.97 30.50 -21.92
N THR A 704 -2.70 31.62 -21.89
CA THR A 704 -4.01 31.70 -21.20
C THR A 704 -5.10 30.81 -21.82
N ALA A 705 -4.88 30.25 -23.01
CA ALA A 705 -5.85 29.40 -23.73
C ALA A 705 -5.35 27.96 -23.99
N GLY A 706 -4.23 27.55 -23.36
CA GLY A 706 -3.58 26.25 -23.56
C GLY A 706 -2.29 26.33 -24.41
N PRO A 707 -1.52 25.25 -24.53
CA PRO A 707 -0.24 25.26 -25.24
C PRO A 707 -0.45 25.58 -26.73
N MET A 708 0.39 26.45 -27.28
CA MET A 708 0.41 26.80 -28.69
C MET A 708 1.60 26.10 -29.35
N VAL A 709 1.36 25.19 -30.29
CA VAL A 709 2.44 24.40 -30.91
C VAL A 709 2.47 24.70 -32.41
N ASN A 710 3.61 25.19 -32.89
CA ASN A 710 3.89 25.46 -34.30
C ASN A 710 2.76 26.18 -35.03
N THR A 711 2.17 27.19 -34.39
CA THR A 711 1.01 27.91 -34.90
C THR A 711 1.46 28.92 -35.94
N ARG A 712 0.81 28.94 -37.10
CA ARG A 712 1.22 29.80 -38.23
C ARG A 712 0.48 31.12 -38.19
N PHE A 713 1.24 32.21 -38.12
CA PHE A 713 0.76 33.59 -38.14
C PHE A 713 1.05 34.17 -39.52
N ILE A 714 0.02 34.56 -40.26
CA ILE A 714 0.12 35.15 -41.60
C ILE A 714 -0.28 36.62 -41.52
N PHE A 715 0.68 37.51 -41.74
CA PHE A 715 0.50 38.96 -41.71
C PHE A 715 0.08 39.50 -43.08
N ASP A 716 -0.51 40.69 -43.12
CA ASP A 716 -1.00 41.30 -44.38
C ASP A 716 0.13 41.58 -45.38
N ASP A 717 1.32 41.95 -44.87
CA ASP A 717 2.51 42.25 -45.65
C ASP A 717 3.79 41.80 -44.92
N SER A 718 4.90 41.74 -45.67
CA SER A 718 6.20 41.31 -45.13
C SER A 718 6.80 42.32 -44.15
N ILE A 719 6.38 43.59 -44.17
CA ILE A 719 6.88 44.62 -43.26
C ILE A 719 6.31 44.39 -41.86
N ARG A 720 5.01 44.10 -41.74
CA ARG A 720 4.35 43.74 -40.48
C ARG A 720 4.84 42.42 -39.92
N CYS A 721 5.12 41.45 -40.78
CA CYS A 721 5.75 40.18 -40.39
C CYS A 721 7.13 40.43 -39.76
N MET A 722 8.00 41.21 -40.43
CA MET A 722 9.29 41.59 -39.88
C MET A 722 9.18 42.43 -38.61
N ALA A 723 8.22 43.36 -38.53
CA ALA A 723 7.98 44.16 -37.34
C ALA A 723 7.53 43.31 -36.14
N ALA A 724 6.72 42.27 -36.38
CA ALA A 724 6.34 41.30 -35.35
C ALA A 724 7.52 40.46 -34.88
N GLN A 725 8.45 40.11 -35.77
CA GLN A 725 9.63 39.29 -35.44
C GLN A 725 10.73 40.10 -34.73
N GLN A 726 10.85 41.39 -35.05
CA GLN A 726 11.87 42.27 -34.46
C GLN A 726 11.50 42.73 -33.04
N ARG A 727 10.21 42.83 -32.76
CA ARG A 727 9.66 43.09 -31.43
C ARG A 727 9.66 41.81 -30.63
#